data_AF-A0A2M7IU98-F1
#
_entry.id   AF-A0A2M7IU98-F1
#
_cell.length_a   1.000
_cell.length_b   1.000
_cell.length_c   1.000
_cell.angle_alpha   90.00
_cell.angle_beta   90.00
_cell.angle_gamma   90.00
#
_symmetry.space_group_name_H-M   'P 1'
#
loop_
_entity.id
_entity.type
_entity.pdbx_description
1 polymer ?
#
loop_
_entity_poly.entity_id
_entity_poly.type
_entity_poly.pdbx_seq_one_letter_code
_entity_poly.pdbx_strand_id
1 'polypeptide(L)'
;MKRSLFVFVFLFLSIKLIPAPFDSGMISWTQPDGTFFIAQLIRDEFTLTFTTNDGYEIREGTDGWFYYATKDNNGKIIPGDLKVGKGIFPTLPQDLTLGATAQYEIDQRKLDFQQGLLDAEAWYSQKIVEANGELVKIHVGVILVDFADHRHYTGLDYPNGYPTHYFNNMLFSQNTYIDLEGGHDIHPDKEPVFGSMRDYLNQQSCGKLDITGKKVDGLDVYTNEILNPSDPSGFPQWLYLNGSKDYWDTVVDGGVTKIPYDQLTQLVKQQLNVDLIVGNKKVYDKLILIYAGDVGRKQLWPATTNGQISQIGEQYENFIDEPPRFTHIGTYCHEFGHLLGAPDEGLGNVRLGYWDLMDIGTWNGPERKGECPAGYDPYYKIKWKWVTPNYFNESPSNQTQTVQYNYNSPKYYKLDSPIDPLEYFLIENRGRNGFDRYTPNNFNYTPPNNVDVNSNLGGLMIWTIDGDGRTSDYSDIVGLKSAMTGVVSNLFGTENNFGASDPFPYSDGQDITQNTFPNNSIRNVLDSKVKLENITWESNGSILVDISRTSQNDIELVTGIQEWTTNRTITKDIILLGGATLTLGSGVKLEFYQNKKIKIFDNATLIIESGANPVILTNYNNGGKWGGIEMLGEHSRLLASNLIIQYAVKCLSFSGLKSVLVNSITFNNNDTFCDLNGATNIEISSCRFNSTKIDLGYYNNSSISIKFSNNVFLFSSISMLGQIDFDFINNDFRTPYGTPTSFKFPGGNNIIKNNIFLNSDILNTSLGNSIITYNCVYPAPSSTVATLFSS
;
A
#
# COMPACT_ATOMS: atom_id res chain seq x y z
N MET A 1 36.44 -21.21 37.15
CA MET A 1 35.28 -22.02 37.60
C MET A 1 34.22 -21.03 38.07
N LYS A 2 32.99 -20.92 37.56
CA LYS A 2 32.08 -21.77 36.77
C LYS A 2 31.25 -20.80 35.88
N ARG A 3 31.24 -20.95 34.55
CA ARG A 3 30.30 -21.74 33.70
C ARG A 3 28.88 -21.16 33.58
N SER A 4 28.64 -20.59 32.40
CA SER A 4 27.46 -20.44 31.54
C SER A 4 26.08 -20.94 31.99
N LEU A 5 25.04 -20.19 31.62
CA LEU A 5 23.84 -20.75 30.96
C LEU A 5 23.25 -19.76 29.95
N PHE A 6 23.17 -20.23 28.70
CA PHE A 6 22.45 -19.65 27.56
C PHE A 6 20.94 -19.76 27.79
N VAL A 7 20.16 -18.72 27.50
CA VAL A 7 18.74 -18.86 27.16
C VAL A 7 18.48 -18.05 25.88
N PHE A 8 18.28 -18.79 24.79
CA PHE A 8 17.65 -18.33 23.57
C PHE A 8 16.18 -18.04 23.88
N VAL A 9 15.72 -16.81 23.66
CA VAL A 9 14.29 -16.52 23.49
C VAL A 9 14.11 -16.00 22.07
N PHE A 10 13.51 -16.84 21.24
CA PHE A 10 12.93 -16.45 19.96
C PHE A 10 11.76 -15.51 20.24
N LEU A 11 11.95 -14.21 20.02
CA LEU A 11 10.86 -13.26 19.90
C LEU A 11 10.42 -13.25 18.43
N PHE A 12 9.34 -13.95 18.13
CA PHE A 12 8.54 -13.67 16.95
C PHE A 12 7.87 -12.31 17.18
N LEU A 13 8.47 -11.24 16.65
CA LEU A 13 7.74 -9.99 16.44
C LEU A 13 6.83 -10.20 15.23
N SER A 14 5.55 -10.43 15.49
CA SER A 14 4.49 -10.18 14.52
C SER A 14 4.33 -8.66 14.41
N ILE A 15 4.84 -8.09 13.31
CA ILE A 15 4.60 -6.70 12.92
C ILE A 15 3.15 -6.61 12.46
N LYS A 16 2.36 -5.73 13.07
CA LYS A 16 0.98 -5.42 12.67
C LYS A 16 0.98 -4.14 11.85
N LEU A 17 0.25 -4.21 10.72
CA LEU A 17 0.02 -3.19 9.68
C LEU A 17 -1.30 -2.45 9.92
N ILE A 18 -1.39 -1.15 9.60
CA ILE A 18 -2.60 -0.32 9.86
C ILE A 18 -2.74 0.76 8.77
N PRO A 19 -3.81 0.83 7.93
CA PRO A 19 -4.24 1.95 7.04
C PRO A 19 -5.03 3.08 7.75
N ALA A 20 -5.57 4.12 7.05
CA ALA A 20 -5.83 5.50 7.53
C ALA A 20 -5.85 5.67 9.06
N PRO A 21 -4.66 5.81 9.68
CA PRO A 21 -4.54 5.56 11.09
C PRO A 21 -5.22 6.68 11.86
N PHE A 22 -6.34 6.39 12.52
CA PHE A 22 -6.72 7.19 13.66
C PHE A 22 -5.95 6.67 14.87
N ASP A 23 -5.20 7.55 15.54
CA ASP A 23 -4.49 7.26 16.78
C ASP A 23 -4.84 8.35 17.79
N SER A 24 -5.56 7.99 18.85
CA SER A 24 -5.91 8.97 19.89
C SER A 24 -4.71 9.38 20.75
N GLY A 25 -3.61 8.61 20.70
CA GLY A 25 -2.64 8.58 21.78
C GLY A 25 -3.26 8.12 23.11
N MET A 26 -2.45 8.12 24.18
CA MET A 26 -2.94 7.82 25.53
C MET A 26 -3.68 9.02 26.11
N ILE A 27 -5.01 8.94 26.14
CA ILE A 27 -5.88 9.98 26.68
C ILE A 27 -6.80 9.42 27.78
N SER A 28 -7.44 10.33 28.51
CA SER A 28 -8.42 9.96 29.54
C SER A 28 -9.78 9.71 28.89
N TRP A 29 -10.41 8.59 29.25
CA TRP A 29 -11.73 8.16 28.81
C TRP A 29 -12.67 8.03 30.01
N THR A 30 -13.97 8.16 29.76
CA THR A 30 -14.99 8.19 30.81
C THR A 30 -15.99 7.06 30.60
N GLN A 31 -16.24 6.26 31.64
CA GLN A 31 -17.37 5.32 31.69
C GLN A 31 -18.70 6.06 31.83
N PRO A 32 -19.85 5.45 31.48
CA PRO A 32 -21.17 6.08 31.61
C PRO A 32 -21.53 6.62 33.01
N ASP A 33 -20.87 6.13 34.06
CA ASP A 33 -21.07 6.58 35.44
C ASP A 33 -20.07 7.63 35.92
N GLY A 34 -19.23 8.15 35.03
CA GLY A 34 -18.21 9.16 35.33
C GLY A 34 -16.87 8.59 35.81
N THR A 35 -16.69 7.27 35.85
CA THR A 35 -15.39 6.66 36.20
C THR A 35 -14.38 6.85 35.07
N PHE A 36 -13.18 7.34 35.37
CA PHE A 36 -12.14 7.55 34.35
C PHE A 36 -11.16 6.38 34.22
N PHE A 37 -10.61 6.19 33.02
CA PHE A 37 -9.49 5.30 32.73
C PHE A 37 -8.62 5.88 31.60
N ILE A 38 -7.37 5.41 31.49
CA ILE A 38 -6.44 5.85 30.42
C ILE A 38 -6.31 4.74 29.39
N ALA A 39 -6.50 5.08 28.13
CA ALA A 39 -6.40 4.15 27.02
C ALA A 39 -6.06 4.86 25.71
N GLN A 40 -5.61 4.08 24.73
CA GLN A 40 -5.29 4.49 23.38
C GLN A 40 -6.16 3.71 22.40
N LEU A 41 -6.89 4.43 21.55
CA LEU A 41 -7.63 3.87 20.43
C LEU A 41 -6.82 4.06 19.15
N ILE A 42 -6.63 2.95 18.43
CA ILE A 42 -6.04 2.91 17.10
C ILE A 42 -7.07 2.28 16.15
N ARG A 43 -7.44 2.95 15.06
CA ARG A 43 -8.41 2.44 14.08
C ARG A 43 -7.92 2.63 12.66
N ASP A 44 -8.24 1.66 11.81
CA ASP A 44 -8.08 1.67 10.35
C ASP A 44 -9.28 0.99 9.64
N GLU A 45 -9.21 0.88 8.31
CA GLU A 45 -10.21 0.33 7.38
C GLU A 45 -10.50 -1.17 7.66
N PHE A 46 -9.59 -1.85 8.34
CA PHE A 46 -9.62 -3.29 8.55
C PHE A 46 -9.74 -3.67 10.03
N THR A 47 -9.15 -2.87 10.93
CA THR A 47 -8.93 -3.18 12.34
C THR A 47 -9.22 -2.00 13.26
N LEU A 48 -9.57 -2.35 14.50
CA LEU A 48 -9.79 -1.43 15.60
C LEU A 48 -9.07 -2.04 16.80
N THR A 49 -8.13 -1.33 17.41
CA THR A 49 -7.44 -1.74 18.64
C THR A 49 -7.67 -0.67 19.69
N PHE A 50 -8.13 -1.07 20.87
CA PHE A 50 -8.32 -0.15 21.98
C PHE A 50 -7.67 -0.74 23.22
N THR A 51 -6.60 -0.10 23.71
CA THR A 51 -5.73 -0.68 24.73
C THR A 51 -5.55 0.27 25.90
N THR A 52 -5.70 -0.21 27.12
CA THR A 52 -5.41 0.58 28.32
C THR A 52 -3.91 0.85 28.46
N ASN A 53 -3.53 1.87 29.25
CA ASN A 53 -2.11 2.13 29.58
C ASN A 53 -1.42 0.93 30.27
N ASP A 54 -2.20 -0.02 30.79
CA ASP A 54 -1.76 -1.20 31.50
C ASP A 54 -1.58 -2.41 30.54
N GLY A 55 -1.81 -2.21 29.24
CA GLY A 55 -1.62 -3.21 28.18
C GLY A 55 -2.80 -4.17 27.97
N TYR A 56 -4.01 -3.87 28.47
CA TYR A 56 -5.18 -4.71 28.22
C TYR A 56 -6.02 -4.19 27.07
N GLU A 57 -6.40 -5.07 26.15
CA GLU A 57 -7.36 -4.76 25.11
C GLU A 57 -8.79 -4.66 25.69
N ILE A 58 -9.52 -3.64 25.23
CA ILE A 58 -10.87 -3.32 25.69
C ILE A 58 -11.82 -3.16 24.49
N ARG A 59 -13.11 -3.37 24.73
CA ARG A 59 -14.17 -3.12 23.76
C ARG A 59 -15.34 -2.43 24.45
N GLU A 60 -15.95 -1.49 23.75
CA GLU A 60 -17.22 -0.90 24.19
C GLU A 60 -18.36 -1.90 23.93
N GLY A 61 -19.23 -2.09 24.92
CA GLY A 61 -20.46 -2.86 24.77
C GLY A 61 -21.59 -2.03 24.18
N THR A 62 -22.66 -2.68 23.74
CA THR A 62 -23.87 -2.01 23.20
C THR A 62 -24.62 -1.15 24.24
N ASP A 63 -24.25 -1.26 25.51
CA ASP A 63 -24.76 -0.45 26.63
C ASP A 63 -23.90 0.80 26.91
N GLY A 64 -22.88 1.07 26.08
CA GLY A 64 -21.96 2.21 26.21
C GLY A 64 -20.88 2.06 27.27
N TRP A 65 -20.76 0.89 27.90
CA TRP A 65 -19.69 0.63 28.88
C TRP A 65 -18.46 0.03 28.20
N PHE A 66 -17.27 0.40 28.68
CA PHE A 66 -16.03 -0.26 28.27
C PHE A 66 -15.75 -1.49 29.12
N TYR A 67 -15.52 -2.61 28.43
CA TYR A 67 -15.20 -3.91 29.02
C TYR A 67 -13.80 -4.36 28.61
N TYR A 68 -13.13 -5.10 29.49
CA TYR A 68 -11.97 -5.89 29.09
C TYR A 68 -12.40 -6.90 28.04
N ALA A 69 -11.67 -6.98 26.94
CA ALA A 69 -12.05 -7.77 25.80
C ALA A 69 -11.87 -9.28 26.04
N THR A 70 -12.61 -10.10 25.29
CA THR A 70 -12.46 -11.55 25.21
C THR A 70 -12.59 -12.02 23.76
N LYS A 71 -12.44 -13.32 23.50
CA LYS A 71 -12.67 -13.91 22.17
C LYS A 71 -14.02 -14.62 22.10
N ASP A 72 -14.69 -14.48 20.97
CA ASP A 72 -15.82 -15.33 20.62
C ASP A 72 -15.36 -16.71 20.07
N ASN A 73 -16.32 -17.54 19.66
CA ASN A 73 -16.05 -18.87 19.11
C ASN A 73 -15.29 -18.86 17.77
N ASN A 74 -15.31 -17.73 17.05
CA ASN A 74 -14.60 -17.54 15.78
C ASN A 74 -13.23 -16.87 15.98
N GLY A 75 -12.88 -16.56 17.24
CA GLY A 75 -11.62 -15.91 17.60
C GLY A 75 -11.62 -14.40 17.33
N LYS A 76 -12.79 -13.78 17.15
CA LYS A 76 -12.96 -12.33 17.06
C LYS A 76 -12.90 -11.72 18.46
N ILE A 77 -12.36 -10.52 18.56
CA ILE A 77 -12.26 -9.78 19.83
C ILE A 77 -13.58 -9.04 20.08
N ILE A 78 -14.21 -9.34 21.21
CA ILE A 78 -15.52 -8.83 21.62
C ILE A 78 -15.48 -8.30 23.07
N PRO A 79 -16.46 -7.48 23.51
CA PRO A 79 -16.60 -7.11 24.92
C PRO A 79 -16.73 -8.35 25.83
N GLY A 80 -15.97 -8.37 26.93
CA GLY A 80 -16.11 -9.37 27.99
C GLY A 80 -17.09 -8.92 29.08
N ASP A 81 -17.05 -9.59 30.24
CA ASP A 81 -18.00 -9.33 31.34
C ASP A 81 -17.53 -8.26 32.34
N LEU A 82 -16.25 -7.89 32.29
CA LEU A 82 -15.60 -7.03 33.30
C LEU A 82 -15.44 -5.60 32.80
N LYS A 83 -16.01 -4.65 33.55
CA LYS A 83 -15.94 -3.21 33.24
C LYS A 83 -14.56 -2.64 33.57
N VAL A 84 -14.01 -1.85 32.65
CA VAL A 84 -12.73 -1.16 32.82
C VAL A 84 -12.83 -0.15 33.98
N GLY A 85 -11.81 -0.08 34.83
CA GLY A 85 -11.80 0.81 36.00
C GLY A 85 -12.73 0.40 37.14
N LYS A 86 -13.36 -0.78 37.09
CA LYS A 86 -14.24 -1.32 38.15
C LYS A 86 -13.73 -2.66 38.70
N GLY A 87 -13.31 -2.70 39.96
CA GLY A 87 -13.00 -3.94 40.70
C GLY A 87 -11.50 -4.30 40.78
N ILE A 88 -11.22 -5.54 41.21
CA ILE A 88 -9.85 -6.07 41.38
C ILE A 88 -9.33 -6.61 40.04
N PHE A 89 -8.10 -6.23 39.68
CA PHE A 89 -7.40 -6.61 38.45
C PHE A 89 -7.52 -8.11 38.13
N PRO A 90 -8.09 -8.48 36.98
CA PRO A 90 -8.19 -9.87 36.60
C PRO A 90 -6.87 -10.34 35.96
N THR A 91 -6.49 -11.60 36.20
CA THR A 91 -5.46 -12.33 35.43
C THR A 91 -5.97 -12.59 34.00
N LEU A 92 -6.20 -11.53 33.23
CA LEU A 92 -6.57 -11.61 31.82
C LEU A 92 -5.30 -11.63 30.96
N PRO A 93 -5.33 -12.28 29.79
CA PRO A 93 -4.28 -12.13 28.80
C PRO A 93 -4.23 -10.66 28.33
N GLN A 94 -3.05 -10.05 28.42
CA GLN A 94 -2.79 -8.69 27.92
C GLN A 94 -2.72 -8.66 26.38
N ASP A 95 -2.22 -9.75 25.77
CA ASP A 95 -2.08 -9.87 24.31
C ASP A 95 -3.15 -10.78 23.70
N LEU A 96 -4.35 -10.24 23.48
CA LEU A 96 -5.41 -10.92 22.73
C LEU A 96 -5.08 -10.88 21.23
N THR A 97 -4.57 -11.98 20.69
CA THR A 97 -4.39 -12.14 19.24
C THR A 97 -5.69 -12.56 18.54
N LEU A 98 -5.94 -12.16 17.30
CA LEU A 98 -7.09 -12.67 16.56
C LEU A 98 -6.96 -14.19 16.31
N GLY A 99 -8.10 -14.89 16.26
CA GLY A 99 -8.15 -16.28 15.78
C GLY A 99 -7.94 -16.36 14.27
N ALA A 100 -7.61 -17.55 13.78
CA ALA A 100 -7.29 -17.78 12.36
C ALA A 100 -8.43 -17.35 11.41
N THR A 101 -9.69 -17.58 11.77
CA THR A 101 -10.85 -17.18 10.96
C THR A 101 -10.98 -15.66 10.87
N ALA A 102 -10.93 -14.95 12.00
CA ALA A 102 -11.00 -13.49 12.03
C ALA A 102 -9.82 -12.84 11.29
N GLN A 103 -8.63 -13.43 11.38
CA GLN A 103 -7.48 -12.98 10.60
C GLN A 103 -7.69 -13.18 9.09
N TYR A 104 -8.20 -14.34 8.67
CA TYR A 104 -8.50 -14.61 7.27
C TYR A 104 -9.51 -13.60 6.69
N GLU A 105 -10.55 -13.24 7.44
CA GLU A 105 -11.53 -12.22 7.02
C GLU A 105 -10.92 -10.82 6.86
N ILE A 106 -9.96 -10.45 7.71
CA ILE A 106 -9.18 -9.20 7.55
C ILE A 106 -8.33 -9.28 6.28
N ASP A 107 -7.63 -10.39 6.07
CA ASP A 107 -6.74 -10.56 4.93
C ASP A 107 -7.50 -10.51 3.60
N GLN A 108 -8.71 -11.09 3.53
CA GLN A 108 -9.60 -10.96 2.36
C GLN A 108 -10.05 -9.52 2.13
N ARG A 109 -10.42 -8.78 3.18
CA ARG A 109 -10.79 -7.35 3.05
C ARG A 109 -9.63 -6.50 2.53
N LYS A 110 -8.40 -6.79 2.98
CA LYS A 110 -7.18 -6.14 2.48
C LYS A 110 -6.96 -6.39 0.99
N LEU A 111 -7.06 -7.66 0.56
CA LEU A 111 -6.95 -8.06 -0.85
C LEU A 111 -7.99 -7.34 -1.72
N ASP A 112 -9.23 -7.34 -1.27
CA ASP A 112 -10.35 -6.65 -1.92
C ASP A 112 -10.10 -5.15 -2.08
N PHE A 113 -9.60 -4.50 -1.04
CA PHE A 113 -9.28 -3.08 -1.05
C PHE A 113 -8.17 -2.76 -2.04
N GLN A 114 -7.07 -3.53 -2.03
CA GLN A 114 -5.99 -3.36 -3.00
C GLN A 114 -6.43 -3.57 -4.43
N GLN A 115 -7.27 -4.58 -4.69
CA GLN A 115 -7.81 -4.74 -6.03
C GLN A 115 -8.64 -3.50 -6.43
N GLY A 116 -9.41 -2.94 -5.51
CA GLY A 116 -10.12 -1.67 -5.71
C GLY A 116 -9.18 -0.48 -6.00
N LEU A 117 -8.03 -0.39 -5.33
CA LEU A 117 -7.01 0.63 -5.59
C LEU A 117 -6.38 0.48 -6.98
N LEU A 118 -6.03 -0.74 -7.37
CA LEU A 118 -5.49 -1.04 -8.70
C LEU A 118 -6.49 -0.69 -9.81
N ASP A 119 -7.77 -1.04 -9.60
CA ASP A 119 -8.84 -0.71 -10.54
C ASP A 119 -9.04 0.82 -10.64
N ALA A 120 -8.98 1.53 -9.50
CA ALA A 120 -9.06 2.99 -9.44
C ALA A 120 -7.87 3.67 -10.15
N GLU A 121 -6.66 3.18 -9.93
CA GLU A 121 -5.43 3.66 -10.57
C GLU A 121 -5.50 3.48 -12.09
N ALA A 122 -5.87 2.28 -12.55
CA ALA A 122 -6.00 1.98 -13.98
C ALA A 122 -7.06 2.86 -14.63
N TRP A 123 -8.20 3.03 -13.96
CA TRP A 123 -9.28 3.91 -14.40
C TRP A 123 -8.82 5.37 -14.50
N TYR A 124 -8.13 5.90 -13.49
CA TYR A 124 -7.71 7.29 -13.51
C TYR A 124 -6.59 7.53 -14.54
N SER A 125 -5.68 6.57 -14.70
CA SER A 125 -4.69 6.58 -15.77
C SER A 125 -5.33 6.65 -17.16
N GLN A 126 -6.42 5.91 -17.37
CA GLN A 126 -7.21 6.01 -18.60
C GLN A 126 -7.83 7.41 -18.77
N LYS A 127 -8.39 8.01 -17.70
CA LYS A 127 -8.94 9.37 -17.75
C LYS A 127 -7.90 10.42 -18.13
N ILE A 128 -6.66 10.28 -17.65
CA ILE A 128 -5.55 11.16 -18.03
C ILE A 128 -5.26 11.04 -19.54
N VAL A 129 -5.23 9.82 -20.07
CA VAL A 129 -5.02 9.56 -21.51
C VAL A 129 -6.17 10.13 -22.34
N GLU A 130 -7.42 9.94 -21.90
CA GLU A 130 -8.62 10.47 -22.57
C GLU A 130 -8.66 12.00 -22.59
N ALA A 131 -8.17 12.64 -21.53
CA ALA A 131 -8.06 14.10 -21.46
C ALA A 131 -6.97 14.65 -22.42
N ASN A 132 -6.00 13.81 -22.83
CA ASN A 132 -5.00 14.16 -23.83
C ASN A 132 -4.25 15.48 -23.56
N GLY A 133 -3.85 15.68 -22.31
CA GLY A 133 -3.13 16.88 -21.85
C GLY A 133 -4.01 18.06 -21.43
N GLU A 134 -5.33 17.97 -21.60
CA GLU A 134 -6.31 18.92 -21.07
C GLU A 134 -6.67 18.60 -19.60
N LEU A 135 -7.45 19.49 -18.99
CA LEU A 135 -8.04 19.31 -17.66
C LEU A 135 -8.82 18.00 -17.57
N VAL A 136 -8.49 17.15 -16.59
CA VAL A 136 -9.28 15.96 -16.27
C VAL A 136 -10.52 16.39 -15.50
N LYS A 137 -11.71 16.04 -16.00
CA LYS A 137 -12.98 16.24 -15.30
C LYS A 137 -13.51 14.91 -14.78
N ILE A 138 -13.80 14.86 -13.49
CA ILE A 138 -14.46 13.71 -12.84
C ILE A 138 -15.87 14.12 -12.46
N HIS A 139 -16.86 13.36 -12.93
CA HIS A 139 -18.25 13.56 -12.55
C HIS A 139 -18.57 12.81 -11.26
N VAL A 140 -18.84 13.54 -10.18
CA VAL A 140 -19.10 12.98 -8.84
C VAL A 140 -20.57 13.18 -8.47
N GLY A 141 -21.24 12.11 -8.06
CA GLY A 141 -22.61 12.16 -7.53
C GLY A 141 -22.61 11.93 -6.02
N VAL A 142 -23.36 12.73 -5.27
CA VAL A 142 -23.43 12.60 -3.80
C VAL A 142 -24.80 12.11 -3.36
N ILE A 143 -24.82 11.08 -2.50
CA ILE A 143 -26.05 10.46 -1.99
C ILE A 143 -26.02 10.52 -0.46
N LEU A 144 -27.03 11.13 0.14
CA LEU A 144 -27.25 11.20 1.57
C LEU A 144 -28.14 10.03 2.04
N VAL A 145 -27.74 9.30 3.08
CA VAL A 145 -28.43 8.08 3.54
C VAL A 145 -28.74 8.00 5.04
N ASP A 146 -29.96 7.58 5.35
CA ASP A 146 -30.45 7.21 6.69
C ASP A 146 -30.41 5.69 6.89
N PHE A 147 -30.38 5.25 8.14
CA PHE A 147 -30.48 3.85 8.55
C PHE A 147 -31.77 3.58 9.35
N ALA A 148 -32.00 2.30 9.69
CA ALA A 148 -33.17 1.88 10.46
C ALA A 148 -33.18 2.42 11.89
N ASP A 149 -32.02 2.47 12.52
CA ASP A 149 -31.79 2.87 13.91
C ASP A 149 -31.14 4.26 14.06
N HIS A 150 -30.56 4.78 12.98
CA HIS A 150 -29.85 6.05 12.98
C HIS A 150 -30.36 6.95 11.84
N ARG A 151 -30.77 8.17 12.21
CA ARG A 151 -31.29 9.18 11.29
C ARG A 151 -30.34 10.36 11.25
N HIS A 152 -30.40 11.09 10.16
CA HIS A 152 -29.62 12.30 9.99
C HIS A 152 -29.84 13.28 11.15
N TYR A 153 -28.82 14.09 11.42
CA TYR A 153 -28.80 15.00 12.54
C TYR A 153 -29.99 15.94 12.52
N THR A 154 -30.60 16.15 13.69
CA THR A 154 -31.54 17.24 13.93
C THR A 154 -31.17 17.92 15.25
N GLY A 155 -31.02 19.24 15.23
CA GLY A 155 -30.61 20.04 16.38
C GLY A 155 -31.50 21.25 16.60
N LEU A 156 -31.18 22.06 17.63
CA LEU A 156 -31.90 23.31 17.90
C LEU A 156 -31.77 24.30 16.74
N ASP A 157 -30.57 24.42 16.17
CA ASP A 157 -30.30 25.31 15.03
C ASP A 157 -30.72 24.68 13.69
N TYR A 158 -30.79 23.34 13.63
CA TYR A 158 -31.10 22.56 12.44
C TYR A 158 -32.21 21.54 12.71
N PRO A 159 -33.47 21.98 12.96
CA PRO A 159 -34.55 21.07 13.34
C PRO A 159 -34.98 20.10 12.23
N ASN A 160 -34.63 20.40 10.97
CA ASN A 160 -34.88 19.55 9.80
C ASN A 160 -33.57 19.00 9.19
N GLY A 161 -32.49 19.01 9.96
CA GLY A 161 -31.14 18.66 9.52
C GLY A 161 -30.44 19.73 8.70
N TYR A 162 -29.29 19.37 8.14
CA TYR A 162 -28.46 20.30 7.39
C TYR A 162 -29.07 20.59 6.00
N PRO A 163 -29.25 21.87 5.61
CA PRO A 163 -29.65 22.24 4.26
C PRO A 163 -28.70 21.71 3.17
N THR A 164 -29.23 21.40 1.98
CA THR A 164 -28.47 20.85 0.84
C THR A 164 -27.28 21.73 0.44
N HIS A 165 -27.40 23.06 0.60
CA HIS A 165 -26.35 23.98 0.18
C HIS A 165 -25.05 23.84 0.98
N TYR A 166 -25.09 23.38 2.24
CA TYR A 166 -23.86 23.17 3.01
C TYR A 166 -23.00 22.06 2.43
N PHE A 167 -23.61 20.92 2.09
CA PHE A 167 -22.92 19.82 1.42
C PHE A 167 -22.37 20.25 0.05
N ASN A 168 -23.18 20.97 -0.73
CA ASN A 168 -22.75 21.50 -2.03
C ASN A 168 -21.57 22.47 -1.91
N ASN A 169 -21.64 23.39 -0.95
CA ASN A 169 -20.59 24.39 -0.76
C ASN A 169 -19.28 23.74 -0.31
N MET A 170 -19.35 22.81 0.63
CA MET A 170 -18.20 22.06 1.14
C MET A 170 -17.52 21.22 0.04
N LEU A 171 -18.29 20.60 -0.86
CA LEU A 171 -17.73 19.66 -1.83
C LEU A 171 -17.35 20.30 -3.17
N PHE A 172 -18.18 21.23 -3.69
CA PHE A 172 -18.13 21.63 -5.11
C PHE A 172 -17.98 23.12 -5.37
N SER A 173 -18.08 23.96 -4.34
CA SER A 173 -17.92 25.40 -4.55
C SER A 173 -16.49 25.78 -4.94
N GLN A 174 -16.31 26.97 -5.50
CA GLN A 174 -14.99 27.46 -5.90
C GLN A 174 -14.70 28.78 -5.22
N ASN A 175 -13.67 28.82 -4.38
CA ASN A 175 -13.23 30.02 -3.65
C ASN A 175 -14.34 30.71 -2.83
N THR A 176 -15.34 29.98 -2.37
CA THR A 176 -16.46 30.54 -1.56
C THR A 176 -16.64 29.86 -0.21
N TYR A 177 -16.22 28.59 -0.06
CA TYR A 177 -16.25 27.89 1.23
C TYR A 177 -14.98 28.22 2.04
N ILE A 178 -14.78 29.51 2.33
CA ILE A 178 -13.57 30.04 2.97
C ILE A 178 -13.97 31.01 4.09
N ASP A 179 -13.60 30.67 5.32
CA ASP A 179 -13.74 31.48 6.53
C ASP A 179 -12.59 31.15 7.48
N LEU A 180 -11.45 31.84 7.36
CA LEU A 180 -10.24 31.46 8.09
C LEU A 180 -10.31 31.71 9.60
N GLU A 181 -11.22 32.58 10.04
CA GLU A 181 -11.43 32.92 11.45
C GLU A 181 -12.62 32.17 12.07
N GLY A 182 -13.51 31.62 11.23
CA GLY A 182 -14.79 31.09 11.67
C GLY A 182 -15.77 32.19 12.07
N GLY A 183 -16.92 31.79 12.61
CA GLY A 183 -17.96 32.69 13.11
C GLY A 183 -18.99 33.13 12.05
N HIS A 184 -18.73 32.92 10.76
CA HIS A 184 -19.68 33.21 9.69
C HIS A 184 -20.52 31.98 9.29
N ASP A 185 -21.64 32.25 8.65
CA ASP A 185 -22.61 31.24 8.17
C ASP A 185 -22.13 30.59 6.86
N ILE A 186 -20.89 30.09 6.87
CA ILE A 186 -20.27 29.36 5.75
C ILE A 186 -20.19 27.87 6.09
N HIS A 187 -19.79 27.56 7.33
CA HIS A 187 -19.83 26.23 7.93
C HIS A 187 -21.05 26.14 8.89
N PRO A 188 -21.80 25.01 8.96
CA PRO A 188 -22.97 24.90 9.83
C PRO A 188 -22.69 25.19 11.31
N ASP A 189 -21.53 24.76 11.79
CA ASP A 189 -21.04 25.02 13.16
C ASP A 189 -20.24 26.32 13.31
N LYS A 190 -20.12 27.12 12.24
CA LYS A 190 -19.32 28.36 12.19
C LYS A 190 -17.85 28.14 12.56
N GLU A 191 -17.33 26.97 12.28
CA GLU A 191 -15.92 26.64 12.44
C GLU A 191 -15.10 27.17 11.24
N PRO A 192 -13.80 27.39 11.40
CA PRO A 192 -12.95 27.84 10.31
C PRO A 192 -12.94 26.86 9.12
N VAL A 193 -12.92 27.38 7.90
CA VAL A 193 -12.83 26.57 6.66
C VAL A 193 -11.87 27.22 5.66
N PHE A 194 -11.09 26.40 4.95
CA PHE A 194 -9.97 26.87 4.11
C PHE A 194 -10.23 26.75 2.61
N GLY A 195 -11.35 26.14 2.24
CA GLY A 195 -11.80 25.92 0.86
C GLY A 195 -12.67 24.67 0.78
N SER A 196 -13.32 24.47 -0.36
CA SER A 196 -14.06 23.25 -0.63
C SER A 196 -13.13 22.08 -0.98
N MET A 197 -13.66 20.85 -1.03
CA MET A 197 -12.95 19.70 -1.60
C MET A 197 -12.49 19.95 -3.04
N ARG A 198 -13.32 20.64 -3.85
CA ARG A 198 -12.96 21.04 -5.21
C ARG A 198 -11.80 22.05 -5.23
N ASP A 199 -11.79 23.02 -4.33
CA ASP A 199 -10.67 23.96 -4.17
C ASP A 199 -9.37 23.21 -3.80
N TYR A 200 -9.47 22.26 -2.86
CA TYR A 200 -8.35 21.40 -2.47
C TYR A 200 -7.79 20.62 -3.66
N LEU A 201 -8.64 19.87 -4.38
CA LEU A 201 -8.21 19.06 -5.53
C LEU A 201 -7.66 19.92 -6.67
N ASN A 202 -8.27 21.07 -6.93
CA ASN A 202 -7.78 22.00 -7.94
C ASN A 202 -6.36 22.47 -7.60
N GLN A 203 -6.14 22.84 -6.34
CA GLN A 203 -4.84 23.29 -5.88
C GLN A 203 -3.79 22.17 -5.89
N GLN A 204 -4.09 21.01 -5.31
CA GLN A 204 -3.15 19.88 -5.25
C GLN A 204 -2.76 19.38 -6.65
N SER A 205 -3.70 19.44 -7.60
CA SER A 205 -3.47 19.04 -8.99
C SER A 205 -2.83 20.12 -9.86
N CYS A 206 -2.54 21.30 -9.30
CA CYS A 206 -2.08 22.48 -10.06
C CYS A 206 -3.01 22.81 -11.24
N GLY A 207 -4.33 22.69 -11.03
CA GLY A 207 -5.37 22.93 -12.03
C GLY A 207 -5.51 21.83 -13.09
N LYS A 208 -4.97 20.63 -12.88
CA LYS A 208 -5.10 19.50 -13.83
C LYS A 208 -6.28 18.56 -13.54
N LEU A 209 -6.90 18.71 -12.37
CA LEU A 209 -8.12 17.99 -12.00
C LEU A 209 -9.22 18.97 -11.58
N ASP A 210 -10.43 18.69 -12.02
CA ASP A 210 -11.65 19.33 -11.56
C ASP A 210 -12.75 18.29 -11.30
N ILE A 211 -13.50 18.47 -10.21
CA ILE A 211 -14.66 17.66 -9.87
C ILE A 211 -15.94 18.45 -10.13
N THR A 212 -16.92 17.81 -10.77
CA THR A 212 -18.18 18.46 -11.15
C THR A 212 -19.37 17.52 -11.00
N GLY A 213 -20.58 18.06 -10.97
CA GLY A 213 -21.81 17.29 -11.09
C GLY A 213 -22.10 16.77 -12.50
N LYS A 214 -23.34 16.33 -12.72
CA LYS A 214 -23.82 15.72 -13.98
C LYS A 214 -23.61 16.63 -15.19
N LYS A 215 -23.12 16.04 -16.29
CA LYS A 215 -23.22 16.60 -17.65
C LYS A 215 -24.60 16.27 -18.24
N VAL A 216 -25.37 17.28 -18.64
CA VAL A 216 -26.57 17.08 -19.48
C VAL A 216 -26.14 17.22 -20.93
N ASP A 217 -26.39 16.21 -21.77
CA ASP A 217 -26.07 16.28 -23.19
C ASP A 217 -26.83 17.45 -23.85
N GLY A 218 -26.09 18.38 -24.46
CA GLY A 218 -26.63 19.50 -25.24
C GLY A 218 -26.89 20.82 -24.47
N LEU A 219 -26.52 20.92 -23.19
CA LEU A 219 -26.59 22.17 -22.41
C LEU A 219 -25.35 22.32 -21.51
N ASP A 220 -24.68 23.48 -21.58
CA ASP A 220 -23.66 23.90 -20.60
C ASP A 220 -24.32 24.38 -19.29
N VAL A 221 -25.16 23.54 -18.69
CA VAL A 221 -25.81 23.81 -17.39
C VAL A 221 -25.70 22.57 -16.51
N TYR A 222 -24.94 22.68 -15.41
CA TYR A 222 -24.73 21.66 -14.39
C TYR A 222 -25.78 21.87 -13.29
N THR A 223 -26.61 20.88 -12.96
CA THR A 223 -27.81 21.18 -12.15
C THR A 223 -28.02 20.39 -10.86
N ASN A 224 -27.30 19.31 -10.54
CA ASN A 224 -27.38 18.69 -9.20
C ASN A 224 -26.15 17.80 -8.92
N GLU A 225 -25.27 18.22 -8.01
CA GLU A 225 -24.21 17.37 -7.43
C GLU A 225 -24.74 16.49 -6.28
N ILE A 226 -25.62 17.03 -5.43
CA ILE A 226 -26.40 16.23 -4.46
C ILE A 226 -27.59 15.60 -5.18
N LEU A 227 -27.67 14.28 -5.15
CA LEU A 227 -28.68 13.51 -5.88
C LEU A 227 -30.02 13.43 -5.14
N ASN A 228 -30.00 13.62 -3.83
CA ASN A 228 -31.19 13.72 -3.01
C ASN A 228 -31.98 14.98 -3.38
N PRO A 229 -33.23 14.86 -3.86
CA PRO A 229 -34.07 16.01 -4.13
C PRO A 229 -34.28 16.84 -2.86
N SER A 230 -34.19 18.17 -2.97
CA SER A 230 -34.52 19.05 -1.87
C SER A 230 -36.03 19.32 -1.80
N ASP A 231 -36.55 19.48 -0.59
CA ASP A 231 -37.87 20.05 -0.37
C ASP A 231 -37.92 21.54 -0.76
N PRO A 232 -39.10 22.20 -0.79
CA PRO A 232 -39.21 23.62 -1.12
C PRO A 232 -38.44 24.57 -0.18
N SER A 233 -38.00 24.09 0.99
CA SER A 233 -37.23 24.84 1.98
C SER A 233 -35.71 24.60 1.86
N GLY A 234 -35.27 23.74 0.93
CA GLY A 234 -33.86 23.47 0.65
C GLY A 234 -33.24 22.33 1.47
N PHE A 235 -34.06 21.50 2.15
CA PHE A 235 -33.56 20.33 2.89
C PHE A 235 -33.61 19.07 2.03
N PRO A 236 -32.57 18.22 2.05
CA PRO A 236 -32.53 17.03 1.20
C PRO A 236 -33.47 15.92 1.70
N GLN A 237 -34.04 15.17 0.77
CA GLN A 237 -34.76 13.93 1.06
C GLN A 237 -33.76 12.77 1.16
N TRP A 238 -33.40 12.38 2.39
CA TRP A 238 -32.45 11.30 2.66
C TRP A 238 -32.95 9.94 2.16
N LEU A 239 -32.05 9.18 1.51
CA LEU A 239 -32.33 7.82 1.05
C LEU A 239 -32.31 6.86 2.24
N TYR A 240 -33.29 5.97 2.36
CA TYR A 240 -33.34 5.04 3.47
C TYR A 240 -32.69 3.69 3.13
N LEU A 241 -31.69 3.29 3.92
CA LEU A 241 -31.06 1.97 3.88
C LEU A 241 -31.66 1.05 4.94
N ASN A 242 -31.95 -0.19 4.54
CA ASN A 242 -32.40 -1.22 5.46
C ASN A 242 -31.23 -1.71 6.33
N GLY A 243 -31.49 -1.95 7.61
CA GLY A 243 -30.48 -2.40 8.59
C GLY A 243 -30.04 -1.29 9.53
N SER A 244 -29.42 -1.67 10.65
CA SER A 244 -28.79 -0.72 11.55
C SER A 244 -27.56 -0.08 10.91
N LYS A 245 -27.09 1.07 11.42
CA LYS A 245 -25.79 1.63 10.99
C LYS A 245 -24.65 0.62 11.22
N ASP A 246 -24.69 -0.14 12.32
CA ASP A 246 -23.74 -1.22 12.64
C ASP A 246 -23.75 -2.39 11.66
N TYR A 247 -24.90 -2.71 11.05
CA TYR A 247 -24.98 -3.78 10.05
C TYR A 247 -24.06 -3.51 8.85
N TRP A 248 -23.73 -2.25 8.59
CA TRP A 248 -22.85 -1.84 7.50
C TRP A 248 -21.37 -1.74 7.92
N ASP A 249 -21.03 -1.91 9.21
CA ASP A 249 -19.65 -1.90 9.73
C ASP A 249 -19.11 -3.32 9.98
N THR A 250 -18.04 -3.71 9.27
CA THR A 250 -17.43 -5.05 9.44
C THR A 250 -16.40 -5.14 10.53
N VAL A 251 -15.80 -4.02 10.93
CA VAL A 251 -14.67 -4.00 11.86
C VAL A 251 -15.14 -4.31 13.28
N VAL A 252 -16.33 -3.83 13.65
CA VAL A 252 -16.88 -4.00 15.01
C VAL A 252 -17.76 -5.26 15.11
N ASP A 253 -18.62 -5.57 14.13
CA ASP A 253 -19.64 -6.64 14.28
C ASP A 253 -19.82 -7.62 13.10
N GLY A 254 -18.90 -7.63 12.12
CA GLY A 254 -18.98 -8.59 11.00
C GLY A 254 -20.12 -8.30 10.02
N GLY A 255 -20.47 -7.03 9.87
CA GLY A 255 -21.48 -6.53 8.91
C GLY A 255 -21.10 -6.68 7.43
N VAL A 256 -21.62 -5.81 6.57
CA VAL A 256 -21.28 -5.74 5.14
C VAL A 256 -20.65 -4.37 4.84
N THR A 257 -19.33 -4.30 4.64
CA THR A 257 -18.57 -3.03 4.49
C THR A 257 -18.90 -2.26 3.23
N LYS A 258 -19.64 -2.88 2.32
CA LYS A 258 -19.86 -2.40 0.96
C LYS A 258 -21.33 -2.48 0.66
N ILE A 259 -21.98 -1.33 0.44
CA ILE A 259 -23.25 -1.33 -0.29
C ILE A 259 -22.90 -1.65 -1.74
N PRO A 260 -23.32 -2.80 -2.30
CA PRO A 260 -23.01 -3.11 -3.70
C PRO A 260 -23.57 -2.01 -4.61
N TYR A 261 -22.78 -1.58 -5.59
CA TYR A 261 -23.18 -0.52 -6.54
C TYR A 261 -24.54 -0.79 -7.19
N ASP A 262 -24.82 -2.05 -7.51
CA ASP A 262 -26.09 -2.49 -8.09
C ASP A 262 -27.26 -2.31 -7.12
N GLN A 263 -27.07 -2.63 -5.84
CA GLN A 263 -28.09 -2.43 -4.80
C GLN A 263 -28.33 -0.93 -4.59
N LEU A 264 -27.27 -0.12 -4.49
CA LEU A 264 -27.38 1.33 -4.35
C LEU A 264 -28.13 1.95 -5.55
N THR A 265 -27.80 1.53 -6.77
CA THR A 265 -28.46 1.99 -7.99
C THR A 265 -29.95 1.71 -7.98
N GLN A 266 -30.36 0.52 -7.53
CA GLN A 266 -31.78 0.16 -7.41
C GLN A 266 -32.49 1.04 -6.38
N LEU A 267 -31.88 1.25 -5.21
CA LEU A 267 -32.48 2.05 -4.13
C LEU A 267 -32.62 3.52 -4.53
N VAL A 268 -31.58 4.11 -5.14
CA VAL A 268 -31.60 5.49 -5.63
C VAL A 268 -32.69 5.68 -6.70
N LYS A 269 -32.83 4.73 -7.62
CA LYS A 269 -33.91 4.80 -8.62
C LYS A 269 -35.30 4.68 -8.00
N GLN A 270 -35.48 3.76 -7.05
CA GLN A 270 -36.79 3.49 -6.44
C GLN A 270 -37.25 4.62 -5.52
N GLN A 271 -36.36 5.17 -4.70
CA GLN A 271 -36.71 6.14 -3.66
C GLN A 271 -36.51 7.59 -4.09
N LEU A 272 -35.47 7.89 -4.88
CA LEU A 272 -35.14 9.26 -5.30
C LEU A 272 -35.54 9.56 -6.75
N ASN A 273 -35.94 8.54 -7.53
CA ASN A 273 -36.22 8.64 -8.97
C ASN A 273 -35.04 9.20 -9.78
N VAL A 274 -33.81 8.87 -9.38
CA VAL A 274 -32.57 9.25 -10.07
C VAL A 274 -31.95 8.02 -10.74
N ASP A 275 -31.58 8.14 -12.02
CA ASP A 275 -30.88 7.08 -12.74
C ASP A 275 -29.36 7.25 -12.60
N LEU A 276 -28.68 6.27 -11.98
CA LEU A 276 -27.20 6.22 -11.94
C LEU A 276 -26.61 5.52 -13.17
N ILE A 277 -27.42 4.74 -13.90
CA ILE A 277 -27.04 4.01 -15.11
C ILE A 277 -28.09 4.30 -16.20
N VAL A 278 -27.62 4.69 -17.38
CA VAL A 278 -28.47 4.88 -18.57
C VAL A 278 -27.93 4.01 -19.70
N GLY A 279 -28.74 3.03 -20.14
CA GLY A 279 -28.25 1.96 -21.01
C GLY A 279 -27.16 1.15 -20.31
N ASN A 280 -25.95 1.13 -20.87
CA ASN A 280 -24.79 0.43 -20.29
C ASN A 280 -23.71 1.39 -19.76
N LYS A 281 -24.06 2.66 -19.53
CA LYS A 281 -23.11 3.70 -19.07
C LYS A 281 -23.50 4.24 -17.70
N LYS A 282 -22.50 4.40 -16.84
CA LYS A 282 -22.64 5.13 -15.58
C LYS A 282 -22.80 6.62 -15.87
N VAL A 283 -23.70 7.28 -15.14
CA VAL A 283 -23.94 8.73 -15.25
C VAL A 283 -22.87 9.52 -14.51
N TYR A 284 -22.37 8.97 -13.41
CA TYR A 284 -21.29 9.54 -12.61
C TYR A 284 -20.08 8.61 -12.65
N ASP A 285 -18.90 9.21 -12.71
CA ASP A 285 -17.62 8.51 -12.68
C ASP A 285 -17.38 7.88 -11.31
N LYS A 286 -17.69 8.64 -10.24
CA LYS A 286 -17.53 8.26 -8.83
C LYS A 286 -18.75 8.68 -8.02
N LEU A 287 -18.95 8.04 -6.88
CA LEU A 287 -20.01 8.40 -5.93
C LEU A 287 -19.41 8.71 -4.55
N ILE A 288 -20.02 9.67 -3.86
CA ILE A 288 -19.81 9.90 -2.42
C ILE A 288 -21.12 9.58 -1.72
N LEU A 289 -21.07 8.69 -0.74
CA LEU A 289 -22.18 8.34 0.13
C LEU A 289 -22.00 9.04 1.48
N ILE A 290 -22.83 10.02 1.78
CA ILE A 290 -22.81 10.66 3.10
C ILE A 290 -23.87 10.00 3.97
N TYR A 291 -23.45 9.34 5.04
CA TYR A 291 -24.36 8.62 5.91
C TYR A 291 -24.70 9.38 7.19
N ALA A 292 -25.88 9.11 7.72
CA ALA A 292 -26.41 9.73 8.93
C ALA A 292 -25.52 9.47 10.16
N GLY A 293 -25.36 10.52 10.97
CA GLY A 293 -24.59 10.48 12.22
C GLY A 293 -23.09 10.64 12.04
N ASP A 294 -22.37 10.40 13.14
CA ASP A 294 -20.95 10.72 13.22
C ASP A 294 -20.01 9.70 12.56
N VAL A 295 -18.84 10.23 12.16
CA VAL A 295 -17.58 9.53 12.01
C VAL A 295 -16.94 9.47 13.39
N GLY A 296 -17.17 8.39 14.12
CA GLY A 296 -16.79 8.31 15.52
C GLY A 296 -16.47 6.91 15.99
N ARG A 297 -16.25 6.78 17.29
CA ARG A 297 -15.92 5.52 17.99
C ARG A 297 -16.97 4.42 17.77
N LYS A 298 -18.19 4.81 17.40
CA LYS A 298 -19.41 4.05 17.66
C LYS A 298 -19.99 3.27 16.50
N GLN A 299 -19.53 3.41 15.26
CA GLN A 299 -20.21 2.82 14.10
C GLN A 299 -19.37 2.93 12.80
N LEU A 300 -20.01 2.57 11.67
CA LEU A 300 -19.52 2.61 10.28
C LEU A 300 -18.36 3.58 10.07
N TRP A 301 -17.17 3.04 9.78
CA TRP A 301 -15.98 3.81 9.42
C TRP A 301 -16.11 4.39 8.00
N PRO A 302 -15.50 5.55 7.74
CA PRO A 302 -15.22 5.97 6.37
C PRO A 302 -14.47 4.88 5.63
N ALA A 303 -14.82 4.69 4.38
CA ALA A 303 -14.12 3.73 3.55
C ALA A 303 -14.39 4.00 2.08
N THR A 304 -13.46 3.55 1.26
CA THR A 304 -13.64 3.46 -0.18
C THR A 304 -13.86 2.01 -0.62
N THR A 305 -14.92 1.80 -1.39
CA THR A 305 -15.36 0.48 -1.82
C THR A 305 -15.20 0.32 -3.33
N ASN A 306 -14.47 -0.74 -3.71
CA ASN A 306 -14.20 -1.15 -5.11
C ASN A 306 -13.64 -0.01 -5.99
N GLY A 307 -12.95 0.96 -5.38
CA GLY A 307 -12.43 2.15 -6.08
C GLY A 307 -13.51 3.06 -6.71
N GLN A 308 -14.78 2.95 -6.30
CA GLN A 308 -15.90 3.64 -6.95
C GLN A 308 -16.77 4.50 -6.04
N ILE A 309 -16.90 4.11 -4.77
CA ILE A 309 -17.76 4.79 -3.81
C ILE A 309 -16.94 5.06 -2.56
N SER A 310 -16.87 6.32 -2.14
CA SER A 310 -16.41 6.70 -0.81
C SER A 310 -17.60 6.92 0.11
N GLN A 311 -17.56 6.41 1.34
CA GLN A 311 -18.63 6.58 2.32
C GLN A 311 -18.11 7.34 3.54
N ILE A 312 -18.83 8.36 4.02
CA ILE A 312 -18.37 9.29 5.07
C ILE A 312 -19.57 9.75 5.89
N GLY A 313 -19.42 9.95 7.20
CA GLY A 313 -20.50 10.47 8.05
C GLY A 313 -20.76 11.96 7.82
N GLU A 314 -22.01 12.40 7.94
CA GLU A 314 -22.36 13.83 7.87
C GLU A 314 -21.80 14.64 9.04
N GLN A 315 -21.57 13.98 10.18
CA GLN A 315 -20.96 14.58 11.35
C GLN A 315 -19.66 13.86 11.69
N TYR A 316 -18.77 14.53 12.41
CA TYR A 316 -17.51 14.02 12.93
C TYR A 316 -17.55 14.11 14.46
N GLU A 317 -17.28 13.01 15.15
CA GLU A 317 -17.12 12.99 16.62
C GLU A 317 -15.62 12.89 16.94
N ASN A 318 -15.11 13.92 17.60
CA ASN A 318 -13.76 13.88 18.16
C ASN A 318 -13.70 12.83 19.28
N PHE A 319 -12.62 12.06 19.34
CA PHE A 319 -12.41 11.01 20.34
C PHE A 319 -12.09 11.54 21.74
N ILE A 320 -12.73 12.62 22.18
CA ILE A 320 -12.59 13.27 23.50
C ILE A 320 -13.95 13.73 24.07
N ASP A 321 -15.05 13.06 23.71
CA ASP A 321 -16.43 13.34 24.19
C ASP A 321 -16.95 14.75 23.84
N GLU A 322 -16.49 15.32 22.72
CA GLU A 322 -17.09 16.52 22.14
C GLU A 322 -18.39 16.17 21.38
N PRO A 323 -19.40 17.06 21.39
CA PRO A 323 -20.59 16.83 20.57
C PRO A 323 -20.20 16.74 19.08
N PRO A 324 -20.77 15.79 18.32
CA PRO A 324 -20.50 15.68 16.90
C PRO A 324 -20.76 17.00 16.14
N ARG A 325 -19.88 17.31 15.20
CA ARG A 325 -19.91 18.52 14.36
C ARG A 325 -20.06 18.15 12.91
N PHE A 326 -20.49 19.05 12.04
CA PHE A 326 -20.50 18.80 10.60
C PHE A 326 -19.09 18.43 10.11
N THR A 327 -18.97 17.34 9.35
CA THR A 327 -17.65 16.81 8.92
C THR A 327 -16.93 17.76 7.98
N HIS A 328 -15.63 18.02 8.23
CA HIS A 328 -14.81 18.86 7.35
C HIS A 328 -14.23 18.11 6.15
N ILE A 329 -13.63 18.84 5.21
CA ILE A 329 -13.18 18.32 3.92
C ILE A 329 -12.06 17.25 4.00
N GLY A 330 -11.32 17.15 5.11
CA GLY A 330 -10.16 16.26 5.25
C GLY A 330 -10.46 14.80 4.91
N THR A 331 -11.43 14.19 5.60
CA THR A 331 -11.87 12.81 5.34
C THR A 331 -12.37 12.65 3.90
N TYR A 332 -13.09 13.63 3.35
CA TYR A 332 -13.54 13.59 1.95
C TYR A 332 -12.37 13.57 0.95
N CYS A 333 -11.34 14.37 1.20
CA CYS A 333 -10.15 14.41 0.34
C CYS A 333 -9.33 13.13 0.44
N HIS A 334 -9.16 12.60 1.66
CA HIS A 334 -8.48 11.33 1.92
C HIS A 334 -9.13 10.17 1.17
N GLU A 335 -10.43 9.97 1.37
CA GLU A 335 -11.18 8.90 0.70
C GLU A 335 -11.20 9.05 -0.83
N PHE A 336 -11.24 10.29 -1.31
CA PHE A 336 -11.13 10.55 -2.74
C PHE A 336 -9.75 10.17 -3.30
N GLY A 337 -8.69 10.20 -2.49
CA GLY A 337 -7.37 9.68 -2.85
C GLY A 337 -7.42 8.20 -3.24
N HIS A 338 -8.16 7.38 -2.49
CA HIS A 338 -8.40 5.97 -2.85
C HIS A 338 -9.17 5.81 -4.16
N LEU A 339 -10.12 6.71 -4.45
CA LEU A 339 -10.85 6.71 -5.74
C LEU A 339 -9.94 7.02 -6.94
N LEU A 340 -8.73 7.55 -6.70
CA LEU A 340 -7.67 7.77 -7.68
C LEU A 340 -6.54 6.72 -7.61
N GLY A 341 -6.64 5.76 -6.69
CA GLY A 341 -5.70 4.64 -6.54
C GLY A 341 -4.52 4.88 -5.59
N ALA A 342 -4.55 5.93 -4.76
CA ALA A 342 -3.60 6.05 -3.65
C ALA A 342 -4.04 5.15 -2.49
N PRO A 343 -3.18 4.31 -1.92
CA PRO A 343 -3.42 3.64 -0.66
C PRO A 343 -3.22 4.61 0.51
N ASP A 344 -3.59 4.17 1.70
CA ASP A 344 -3.21 4.79 2.97
C ASP A 344 -1.72 4.67 3.20
N GLU A 345 -1.02 5.73 3.59
CA GLU A 345 0.42 5.69 3.86
C GLU A 345 0.68 5.82 5.38
N GLY A 346 1.82 5.31 5.87
CA GLY A 346 2.18 5.38 7.30
C GLY A 346 1.95 4.10 8.10
N LEU A 347 1.83 2.96 7.41
CA LEU A 347 1.29 1.71 7.95
C LEU A 347 2.38 0.69 8.30
N GLY A 348 3.59 0.91 7.78
CA GLY A 348 4.79 0.15 8.10
C GLY A 348 5.72 0.88 9.07
N ASN A 349 7.04 0.76 8.86
CA ASN A 349 8.05 1.30 9.79
C ASN A 349 8.28 2.82 9.63
N VAL A 350 7.62 3.45 8.66
CA VAL A 350 7.78 4.86 8.32
C VAL A 350 6.41 5.52 8.35
N ARG A 351 6.15 6.38 9.35
CA ARG A 351 4.98 7.28 9.35
C ARG A 351 5.31 8.52 8.53
N LEU A 352 4.38 9.03 7.73
CA LEU A 352 4.51 10.32 7.04
C LEU A 352 3.97 11.47 7.92
N GLY A 353 3.08 11.13 8.85
CA GLY A 353 2.53 12.02 9.85
C GLY A 353 1.61 13.06 9.24
N TYR A 354 1.55 14.23 9.88
CA TYR A 354 0.71 15.35 9.46
C TYR A 354 1.16 16.01 8.13
N TRP A 355 2.15 15.46 7.43
CA TRP A 355 2.67 15.96 6.16
C TRP A 355 2.04 15.31 4.93
N ASP A 356 1.28 14.23 5.09
CA ASP A 356 0.60 13.58 3.97
C ASP A 356 -0.88 13.35 4.26
N LEU A 357 -1.71 13.53 3.24
CA LEU A 357 -3.15 13.34 3.31
C LEU A 357 -3.53 11.87 3.52
N MET A 358 -2.75 10.95 2.94
CA MET A 358 -3.02 9.51 3.03
C MET A 358 -2.55 8.90 4.36
N ASP A 359 -1.97 9.71 5.25
CA ASP A 359 -1.69 9.40 6.65
C ASP A 359 -2.55 10.32 7.55
N ILE A 360 -2.12 10.64 8.77
CA ILE A 360 -2.85 11.49 9.73
C ILE A 360 -3.04 12.96 9.29
N GLY A 361 -2.42 13.42 8.20
CA GLY A 361 -2.56 14.79 7.68
C GLY A 361 -3.97 15.15 7.21
N THR A 362 -4.86 14.15 7.07
CA THR A 362 -6.31 14.35 6.88
C THR A 362 -6.95 15.19 7.99
N TRP A 363 -6.43 15.11 9.21
CA TRP A 363 -6.97 15.81 10.39
C TRP A 363 -6.41 17.21 10.59
N ASN A 364 -5.58 17.73 9.67
CA ASN A 364 -4.97 19.05 9.85
C ASN A 364 -6.01 20.18 9.85
N GLY A 365 -5.72 21.21 10.64
CA GLY A 365 -6.55 22.40 10.80
C GLY A 365 -6.38 23.01 12.20
N PRO A 366 -6.98 24.18 12.46
CA PRO A 366 -6.89 24.84 13.75
C PRO A 366 -7.46 24.02 14.91
N GLU A 367 -8.57 23.32 14.69
CA GLU A 367 -9.24 22.47 15.68
C GLU A 367 -8.89 20.98 15.52
N ARG A 368 -8.03 20.65 14.56
CA ARG A 368 -7.64 19.28 14.19
C ARG A 368 -8.81 18.38 13.76
N LYS A 369 -9.75 18.96 13.00
CA LYS A 369 -10.96 18.28 12.52
C LYS A 369 -10.94 18.05 11.00
N GLY A 370 -9.85 18.38 10.33
CA GLY A 370 -9.70 18.25 8.87
C GLY A 370 -10.15 19.48 8.08
N GLU A 371 -10.14 20.66 8.70
CA GLU A 371 -10.52 21.93 8.09
C GLU A 371 -9.51 22.39 7.03
N CYS A 372 -8.25 21.98 7.19
CA CYS A 372 -7.10 22.37 6.37
C CYS A 372 -6.17 21.16 6.17
N PRO A 373 -6.62 20.12 5.43
CA PRO A 373 -5.88 18.87 5.29
C PRO A 373 -4.53 19.06 4.58
N ALA A 374 -3.53 18.22 4.92
CA ALA A 374 -2.24 18.19 4.24
C ALA A 374 -2.39 17.96 2.72
N GLY A 375 -1.42 18.40 1.92
CA GLY A 375 -1.32 17.97 0.53
C GLY A 375 -0.89 16.50 0.38
N TYR A 376 -1.33 15.83 -0.69
CA TYR A 376 -0.80 14.50 -1.06
C TYR A 376 0.73 14.52 -1.20
N ASP A 377 1.36 13.39 -0.91
CA ASP A 377 2.78 13.16 -1.15
C ASP A 377 3.17 13.37 -2.63
N PRO A 378 4.46 13.65 -2.91
CA PRO A 378 4.90 13.92 -4.27
C PRO A 378 4.85 12.70 -5.21
N TYR A 379 4.89 11.47 -4.69
CA TYR A 379 4.86 10.27 -5.51
C TYR A 379 3.52 10.15 -6.24
N TYR A 380 2.38 10.25 -5.53
CA TYR A 380 1.07 10.19 -6.20
C TYR A 380 0.81 11.40 -7.07
N LYS A 381 1.23 12.61 -6.68
CA LYS A 381 1.14 13.81 -7.54
C LYS A 381 1.86 13.61 -8.88
N ILE A 382 3.04 12.98 -8.89
CA ILE A 382 3.79 12.65 -10.11
C ILE A 382 3.11 11.50 -10.88
N LYS A 383 2.65 10.47 -10.17
CA LYS A 383 1.98 9.29 -10.74
C LYS A 383 0.72 9.70 -11.50
N TRP A 384 -0.09 10.55 -10.90
CA TRP A 384 -1.30 11.18 -11.44
C TRP A 384 -1.05 12.26 -12.49
N LYS A 385 0.21 12.53 -12.85
CA LYS A 385 0.62 13.55 -13.84
C LYS A 385 0.17 14.96 -13.49
N TRP A 386 -0.18 15.23 -12.23
CA TRP A 386 -0.47 16.57 -11.73
C TRP A 386 0.75 17.47 -11.83
N VAL A 387 1.93 16.88 -11.62
CA VAL A 387 3.23 17.53 -11.76
C VAL A 387 4.21 16.65 -12.52
N THR A 388 5.24 17.27 -13.08
CA THR A 388 6.36 16.58 -13.72
C THR A 388 7.62 16.89 -12.92
N PRO A 389 8.34 15.89 -12.40
CA PRO A 389 9.52 16.14 -11.60
C PRO A 389 10.68 16.62 -12.49
N ASN A 390 11.52 17.46 -11.92
CA ASN A 390 12.84 17.76 -12.45
C ASN A 390 13.80 16.63 -12.02
N TYR A 391 14.86 16.39 -12.77
CA TYR A 391 15.83 15.33 -12.45
C TYR A 391 17.15 15.95 -12.00
N PHE A 392 17.53 15.77 -10.73
CA PHE A 392 18.87 16.12 -10.27
C PHE A 392 19.93 15.12 -10.73
N ASN A 393 19.51 13.99 -11.30
CA ASN A 393 20.41 13.00 -11.86
C ASN A 393 21.34 13.55 -12.94
N GLU A 394 20.88 14.56 -13.67
CA GLU A 394 21.56 15.15 -14.82
C GLU A 394 22.44 16.36 -14.42
N SER A 395 22.35 16.82 -13.17
CA SER A 395 23.18 17.90 -12.66
C SER A 395 24.62 17.42 -12.42
N PRO A 396 25.65 18.25 -12.71
CA PRO A 396 27.03 17.93 -12.37
C PRO A 396 27.16 17.60 -10.88
N SER A 397 27.87 16.51 -10.56
CA SER A 397 28.18 16.16 -9.17
C SER A 397 28.93 17.30 -8.49
N ASN A 398 28.56 17.62 -7.24
CA ASN A 398 29.19 18.66 -6.41
C ASN A 398 28.83 20.11 -6.80
N GLN A 399 27.59 20.34 -7.25
CA GLN A 399 27.05 21.68 -7.46
C GLN A 399 25.90 21.96 -6.49
N THR A 400 25.94 23.12 -5.83
CA THR A 400 24.84 23.65 -5.04
C THR A 400 23.60 23.83 -5.90
N GLN A 401 22.51 23.17 -5.52
CA GLN A 401 21.20 23.32 -6.10
C GLN A 401 20.36 24.26 -5.25
N THR A 402 19.48 25.03 -5.91
CA THR A 402 18.49 25.86 -5.21
C THR A 402 17.10 25.27 -5.37
N VAL A 403 16.50 24.86 -4.26
CA VAL A 403 15.14 24.31 -4.21
C VAL A 403 14.17 25.44 -3.81
N GLN A 404 13.47 25.94 -4.82
CA GLN A 404 12.52 27.05 -4.67
C GLN A 404 11.18 26.55 -4.13
N TYR A 405 10.59 27.30 -3.19
CA TYR A 405 9.21 27.13 -2.80
C TYR A 405 8.29 27.91 -3.74
N ASN A 406 7.25 27.25 -4.25
CA ASN A 406 6.13 27.92 -4.89
C ASN A 406 4.87 27.12 -4.62
N TYR A 407 3.96 27.72 -3.87
CA TYR A 407 2.73 27.08 -3.47
C TYR A 407 1.80 26.70 -4.64
N ASN A 408 1.64 27.60 -5.62
CA ASN A 408 0.73 27.39 -6.74
C ASN A 408 1.35 26.54 -7.86
N SER A 409 2.67 26.35 -7.83
CA SER A 409 3.42 25.59 -8.81
C SER A 409 4.61 24.89 -8.14
N PRO A 410 4.36 23.94 -7.22
CA PRO A 410 5.41 23.26 -6.49
C PRO A 410 6.34 22.51 -7.45
N LYS A 411 7.63 22.55 -7.12
CA LYS A 411 8.66 21.84 -7.89
C LYS A 411 9.14 20.65 -7.10
N TYR A 412 9.11 19.51 -7.77
CA TYR A 412 9.62 18.25 -7.26
C TYR A 412 10.90 17.90 -8.01
N TYR A 413 11.87 17.34 -7.28
CA TYR A 413 13.14 16.91 -7.83
C TYR A 413 13.37 15.44 -7.51
N LYS A 414 13.52 14.63 -8.56
CA LYS A 414 13.82 13.20 -8.46
C LYS A 414 15.32 12.98 -8.48
N LEU A 415 15.78 12.15 -7.55
CA LEU A 415 17.19 11.82 -7.37
C LEU A 415 17.34 10.31 -7.14
N ASP A 416 17.71 9.60 -8.20
CA ASP A 416 17.78 8.14 -8.18
C ASP A 416 18.98 7.64 -7.38
N SER A 417 18.85 6.50 -6.71
CA SER A 417 20.04 5.80 -6.23
C SER A 417 20.84 5.24 -7.41
N PRO A 418 22.17 5.46 -7.47
CA PRO A 418 23.05 4.74 -8.40
C PRO A 418 23.11 3.22 -8.19
N ILE A 419 22.57 2.69 -7.09
CA ILE A 419 22.49 1.26 -6.79
C ILE A 419 21.19 0.66 -7.33
N ASP A 420 20.07 1.34 -7.12
CA ASP A 420 18.77 0.93 -7.64
C ASP A 420 17.94 2.16 -8.00
N PRO A 421 17.67 2.44 -9.29
CA PRO A 421 16.96 3.63 -9.70
C PRO A 421 15.46 3.62 -9.36
N LEU A 422 14.91 2.51 -8.86
CA LEU A 422 13.57 2.49 -8.25
C LEU A 422 13.57 2.84 -6.77
N GLU A 423 14.72 2.85 -6.13
CA GLU A 423 14.92 3.37 -4.78
C GLU A 423 15.48 4.78 -4.90
N TYR A 424 14.64 5.79 -4.71
CA TYR A 424 15.02 7.17 -5.02
C TYR A 424 14.50 8.17 -4.00
N PHE A 425 15.10 9.36 -4.00
CA PHE A 425 14.59 10.49 -3.26
C PHE A 425 13.68 11.34 -4.15
N LEU A 426 12.55 11.79 -3.59
CA LEU A 426 11.85 12.97 -4.09
C LEU A 426 12.11 14.11 -3.11
N ILE A 427 12.47 15.26 -3.65
CA ILE A 427 12.81 16.45 -2.88
C ILE A 427 11.85 17.56 -3.28
N GLU A 428 11.28 18.25 -2.29
CA GLU A 428 10.54 19.49 -2.47
C GLU A 428 10.91 20.48 -1.38
N ASN A 429 10.76 21.77 -1.66
CA ASN A 429 10.69 22.78 -0.61
C ASN A 429 9.21 23.04 -0.37
N ARG A 430 8.73 22.77 0.85
CA ARG A 430 7.33 22.89 1.26
C ARG A 430 7.21 23.90 2.40
N GLY A 431 6.67 25.06 2.06
CA GLY A 431 6.25 26.09 3.00
C GLY A 431 4.76 25.98 3.38
N ARG A 432 4.36 26.68 4.44
CA ARG A 432 3.02 26.59 5.04
C ARG A 432 2.06 27.67 4.52
N ASN A 433 1.55 27.49 3.30
CA ASN A 433 0.49 28.35 2.73
C ASN A 433 -0.74 27.52 2.34
N GLY A 434 -1.89 28.20 2.18
CA GLY A 434 -3.21 27.62 1.92
C GLY A 434 -3.49 26.33 2.71
N PHE A 435 -3.80 25.21 2.06
CA PHE A 435 -4.03 23.89 2.68
C PHE A 435 -2.80 23.31 3.40
N ASP A 436 -1.57 23.72 3.08
CA ASP A 436 -0.39 23.28 3.85
C ASP A 436 -0.15 24.15 5.10
N ARG A 437 -1.00 25.15 5.39
CA ARG A 437 -0.85 26.08 6.52
C ARG A 437 -0.77 25.38 7.88
N TYR A 438 -1.41 24.22 8.01
CA TYR A 438 -1.48 23.42 9.24
C TYR A 438 -0.70 22.10 9.17
N THR A 439 0.01 21.82 8.07
CA THR A 439 1.09 20.81 8.10
C THR A 439 2.05 21.17 9.24
N PRO A 440 2.44 20.19 10.08
CA PRO A 440 2.40 20.30 11.52
C PRO A 440 2.96 21.63 11.97
N ASN A 441 2.05 22.52 12.34
CA ASN A 441 2.35 23.85 12.81
C ASN A 441 1.85 23.92 14.24
N ASN A 442 2.72 23.62 15.19
CA ASN A 442 2.36 23.82 16.58
C ASN A 442 2.34 25.33 16.85
N PHE A 443 1.15 25.92 16.97
CA PHE A 443 0.96 27.34 17.26
C PHE A 443 1.63 27.77 18.57
N ASN A 444 1.83 26.84 19.51
CA ASN A 444 2.53 27.05 20.77
C ASN A 444 4.02 26.69 20.71
N TYR A 445 4.52 26.28 19.54
CA TYR A 445 5.95 26.02 19.35
C TYR A 445 6.71 27.33 19.27
N THR A 446 7.33 27.68 20.38
CA THR A 446 8.46 28.60 20.41
C THR A 446 9.72 27.73 20.31
N PRO A 447 10.44 27.71 19.18
CA PRO A 447 11.68 26.95 19.10
C PRO A 447 12.59 27.37 20.26
N PRO A 448 13.30 26.44 20.92
CA PRO A 448 14.40 26.82 21.78
C PRO A 448 15.31 27.74 20.97
N ASN A 449 15.70 28.89 21.53
CA ASN A 449 16.58 29.82 20.83
C ASN A 449 17.75 29.06 20.18
N ASN A 450 17.88 29.16 18.85
CA ASN A 450 18.92 28.55 17.98
C ASN A 450 18.71 27.13 17.45
N VAL A 451 17.48 26.59 17.42
CA VAL A 451 17.26 25.19 16.99
C VAL A 451 16.43 25.04 15.71
N ASP A 452 15.71 26.07 15.28
CA ASP A 452 14.98 26.09 14.01
C ASP A 452 15.35 27.35 13.23
N VAL A 453 16.12 27.16 12.15
CA VAL A 453 16.61 28.26 11.30
C VAL A 453 15.56 28.79 10.32
N ASN A 454 14.50 28.01 10.04
CA ASN A 454 13.44 28.39 9.13
C ASN A 454 12.26 29.09 9.84
N SER A 455 12.34 29.29 11.16
CA SER A 455 11.32 29.99 11.96
C SER A 455 9.93 29.41 11.79
N ASN A 456 9.82 28.08 11.69
CA ASN A 456 8.56 27.36 11.58
C ASN A 456 7.79 27.70 10.27
N LEU A 457 8.47 28.19 9.23
CA LEU A 457 7.86 28.57 7.94
C LEU A 457 7.72 27.39 6.98
N GLY A 458 8.38 26.26 7.27
CA GLY A 458 8.50 25.09 6.41
C GLY A 458 9.95 24.86 5.98
N GLY A 459 10.18 24.01 4.98
CA GLY A 459 11.54 23.62 4.60
C GLY A 459 11.60 22.55 3.53
N LEU A 460 12.79 21.98 3.38
CA LEU A 460 13.07 20.90 2.46
C LEU A 460 12.49 19.59 3.01
N MET A 461 11.54 19.02 2.28
CA MET A 461 11.03 17.67 2.53
C MET A 461 11.83 16.69 1.68
N ILE A 462 12.28 15.61 2.31
CA ILE A 462 13.07 14.56 1.65
C ILE A 462 12.32 13.24 1.79
N TRP A 463 11.64 12.89 0.71
CA TRP A 463 10.83 11.69 0.61
C TRP A 463 11.68 10.55 0.05
N THR A 464 11.55 9.35 0.60
CA THR A 464 12.17 8.12 0.11
C THR A 464 11.13 7.29 -0.60
N ILE A 465 11.39 6.87 -1.83
CA ILE A 465 10.45 6.05 -2.60
C ILE A 465 11.02 4.65 -2.80
N ASP A 466 10.22 3.66 -2.43
CA ASP A 466 10.41 2.25 -2.75
C ASP A 466 9.55 1.90 -3.98
N GLY A 467 10.09 2.20 -5.16
CA GLY A 467 9.38 2.00 -6.43
C GLY A 467 9.32 0.55 -6.90
N ASP A 468 9.96 -0.39 -6.19
CA ASP A 468 10.02 -1.79 -6.61
C ASP A 468 8.87 -2.66 -6.06
N GLY A 469 8.10 -2.12 -5.11
CA GLY A 469 6.85 -2.69 -4.62
C GLY A 469 7.00 -4.07 -3.95
N ARG A 470 8.21 -4.44 -3.49
CA ARG A 470 8.51 -5.78 -2.95
C ARG A 470 7.91 -6.06 -1.58
N THR A 471 7.29 -5.08 -0.91
CA THR A 471 6.73 -5.29 0.41
C THR A 471 5.40 -6.04 0.31
N SER A 472 5.24 -7.11 1.09
CA SER A 472 4.03 -7.92 1.23
C SER A 472 2.85 -7.19 1.87
N ASP A 473 3.07 -5.93 2.22
CA ASP A 473 2.25 -5.18 3.13
C ASP A 473 1.70 -4.00 2.34
N TYR A 474 0.38 -3.91 2.35
CA TYR A 474 -0.40 -2.84 1.77
C TYR A 474 0.18 -1.54 2.32
N SER A 475 0.75 -0.79 1.38
CA SER A 475 1.25 0.57 1.48
C SER A 475 2.35 0.90 2.46
N ASP A 476 3.44 1.31 1.82
CA ASP A 476 4.52 2.04 2.43
C ASP A 476 5.43 2.55 1.28
N ILE A 477 4.93 2.79 0.06
CA ILE A 477 5.81 3.12 -1.10
C ILE A 477 6.59 4.40 -0.82
N VAL A 478 6.00 5.28 -0.03
CA VAL A 478 6.52 6.58 0.32
C VAL A 478 6.99 6.54 1.77
N GLY A 479 8.19 7.09 2.01
CA GLY A 479 8.70 7.38 3.34
C GLY A 479 9.16 8.83 3.42
N LEU A 480 9.31 9.35 4.63
CA LEU A 480 9.80 10.70 4.88
C LEU A 480 11.02 10.66 5.82
N LYS A 481 12.04 11.48 5.52
CA LYS A 481 13.20 11.65 6.41
C LYS A 481 12.93 12.78 7.41
N SER A 482 13.15 12.51 8.69
CA SER A 482 13.10 13.52 9.75
C SER A 482 14.37 14.34 9.73
N ALA A 483 14.27 15.66 9.86
CA ALA A 483 15.43 16.55 10.00
C ALA A 483 16.09 16.48 11.40
N MET A 484 15.46 15.87 12.40
CA MET A 484 16.01 15.88 13.76
C MET A 484 17.26 14.99 13.90
N THR A 485 18.30 15.52 14.54
CA THR A 485 19.53 14.79 14.84
C THR A 485 19.47 14.19 16.26
N GLY A 486 19.31 12.87 16.39
CA GLY A 486 19.33 12.17 17.68
C GLY A 486 18.03 11.42 17.98
N VAL A 487 18.14 10.28 18.66
CA VAL A 487 17.02 9.38 18.97
C VAL A 487 16.02 10.10 19.86
N VAL A 488 14.87 10.48 19.32
CA VAL A 488 13.69 10.81 20.14
C VAL A 488 13.03 9.50 20.54
N SER A 489 13.70 8.72 21.39
CA SER A 489 13.06 7.63 22.12
C SER A 489 12.28 8.27 23.26
N ASN A 490 11.13 8.85 22.93
CA ASN A 490 10.15 9.13 23.97
C ASN A 490 9.48 7.80 24.34
N LEU A 491 9.32 7.61 25.64
CA LEU A 491 9.04 6.37 26.35
C LEU A 491 7.62 5.81 26.15
N PHE A 492 7.06 5.92 24.93
CA PHE A 492 5.90 5.17 24.45
C PHE A 492 6.10 4.95 22.95
N GLY A 493 6.28 3.68 22.54
CA GLY A 493 6.51 3.32 21.15
C GLY A 493 5.25 3.50 20.32
N THR A 494 5.10 4.67 19.71
CA THR A 494 4.32 5.00 18.51
C THR A 494 4.60 6.48 18.24
N GLU A 495 4.76 6.86 16.97
CA GLU A 495 5.15 8.20 16.49
C GLU A 495 6.68 8.45 16.41
N ASN A 496 7.25 8.13 15.24
CA ASN A 496 8.22 9.05 14.62
C ASN A 496 7.48 10.37 14.45
N ASN A 497 7.50 11.22 15.47
CA ASN A 497 6.72 12.45 15.49
C ASN A 497 7.35 13.46 14.54
N PHE A 498 6.94 13.41 13.26
CA PHE A 498 7.16 14.48 12.31
C PHE A 498 6.41 15.73 12.79
N GLY A 499 7.08 16.52 13.62
CA GLY A 499 6.60 17.78 14.14
C GLY A 499 6.99 18.96 13.26
N ALA A 500 6.84 20.15 13.82
CA ALA A 500 7.01 21.40 13.10
C ALA A 500 8.46 21.66 12.64
N SER A 501 9.43 20.99 13.25
CA SER A 501 10.88 21.11 12.99
C SER A 501 11.44 20.06 12.02
N ASP A 502 10.59 19.20 11.44
CA ASP A 502 11.04 18.12 10.57
C ASP A 502 11.37 18.47 9.10
N PRO A 503 10.93 19.60 8.53
CA PRO A 503 11.50 20.08 7.29
C PRO A 503 12.98 20.43 7.50
N PHE A 504 13.85 20.01 6.57
CA PHE A 504 15.26 20.39 6.62
C PHE A 504 15.47 21.84 6.18
N PRO A 505 16.53 22.50 6.65
CA PRO A 505 17.43 22.03 7.69
C PRO A 505 16.82 22.24 9.09
N TYR A 506 17.10 21.31 10.00
CA TYR A 506 16.88 21.54 11.43
C TYR A 506 17.86 22.62 11.93
N SER A 507 19.14 22.48 11.57
CA SER A 507 20.18 23.50 11.75
C SER A 507 20.91 23.75 10.44
N ASP A 508 21.23 25.00 10.12
CA ASP A 508 21.95 25.34 8.88
C ASP A 508 23.22 24.51 8.68
N GLY A 509 23.46 24.11 7.43
CA GLY A 509 24.58 23.27 7.03
C GLY A 509 24.37 21.79 7.35
N GLN A 510 23.13 21.32 7.47
CA GLN A 510 22.84 19.92 7.77
C GLN A 510 23.20 18.99 6.61
N ASP A 511 23.74 17.81 6.95
CA ASP A 511 24.16 16.80 5.99
C ASP A 511 23.35 15.50 6.12
N ILE A 512 23.12 14.85 4.98
CA ILE A 512 22.57 13.51 4.83
C ILE A 512 23.54 12.69 3.99
N THR A 513 24.33 11.87 4.67
CA THR A 513 25.31 10.94 4.10
C THR A 513 25.14 9.56 4.75
N GLN A 514 25.97 8.59 4.37
CA GLN A 514 25.97 7.29 5.04
C GLN A 514 26.33 7.35 6.54
N ASN A 515 27.07 8.39 6.95
CA ASN A 515 27.65 8.49 8.30
C ASN A 515 26.97 9.54 9.21
N THR A 516 25.89 10.18 8.74
CA THR A 516 25.12 11.17 9.51
C THR A 516 23.88 10.53 10.11
N PHE A 517 23.18 11.26 10.98
CA PHE A 517 21.82 10.92 11.37
C PHE A 517 20.98 12.20 11.26
N PRO A 518 19.95 12.25 10.41
CA PRO A 518 19.49 11.19 9.49
C PRO A 518 20.53 10.84 8.41
N ASN A 519 20.50 9.58 7.92
CA ASN A 519 21.41 9.09 6.89
C ASN A 519 20.74 8.97 5.52
N ASN A 520 21.56 8.69 4.50
CA ASN A 520 21.14 8.54 3.10
C ASN A 520 20.58 7.16 2.76
N SER A 521 20.12 6.37 3.74
CA SER A 521 19.45 5.10 3.45
C SER A 521 18.09 5.35 2.79
N ILE A 522 17.71 4.44 1.90
CA ILE A 522 16.35 4.29 1.35
C ILE A 522 15.94 2.85 1.72
N ARG A 523 14.65 2.52 1.78
CA ARG A 523 14.15 1.31 2.47
C ARG A 523 15.00 0.07 2.26
N ASN A 524 15.23 -0.35 1.01
CA ASN A 524 15.99 -1.55 0.69
C ASN A 524 17.48 -1.29 0.40
N VAL A 525 17.93 -0.03 0.53
CA VAL A 525 19.29 0.43 0.21
C VAL A 525 19.91 1.15 1.41
N LEU A 526 20.76 0.43 2.17
CA LEU A 526 21.43 0.96 3.36
C LEU A 526 22.31 2.19 3.12
N ASP A 527 22.87 2.32 1.90
CA ASP A 527 23.59 3.50 1.45
C ASP A 527 23.25 3.75 -0.01
N SER A 528 22.41 4.75 -0.26
CA SER A 528 21.94 5.08 -1.61
C SER A 528 23.03 5.60 -2.54
N LYS A 529 24.24 5.89 -2.04
CA LYS A 529 25.33 6.58 -2.76
C LYS A 529 25.00 8.01 -3.22
N VAL A 530 23.87 8.52 -2.77
CA VAL A 530 23.46 9.91 -2.87
C VAL A 530 23.83 10.61 -1.57
N LYS A 531 24.36 11.83 -1.65
CA LYS A 531 24.55 12.70 -0.50
C LYS A 531 23.86 14.04 -0.76
N LEU A 532 23.24 14.55 0.29
CA LEU A 532 22.67 15.89 0.36
C LEU A 532 23.44 16.59 1.47
N GLU A 533 24.31 17.51 1.12
CA GLU A 533 25.25 18.16 2.03
C GLU A 533 24.92 19.66 2.10
N ASN A 534 25.32 20.31 3.20
CA ASN A 534 25.23 21.75 3.38
C ASN A 534 23.82 22.32 3.16
N ILE A 535 22.79 21.61 3.64
CA ILE A 535 21.39 22.05 3.52
C ILE A 535 21.22 23.33 4.35
N THR A 536 20.87 24.44 3.67
CA THR A 536 20.82 25.78 4.27
C THR A 536 19.54 26.51 3.89
N TRP A 537 18.94 27.22 4.85
CA TRP A 537 17.75 28.05 4.62
C TRP A 537 18.13 29.48 4.25
N GLU A 538 17.62 29.98 3.13
CA GLU A 538 17.85 31.37 2.70
C GLU A 538 16.74 32.30 3.20
N SER A 539 17.09 33.56 3.49
CA SER A 539 16.13 34.58 3.95
C SER A 539 14.94 34.84 3.01
N ASN A 540 15.03 34.43 1.74
CA ASN A 540 13.95 34.50 0.76
C ASN A 540 13.02 33.27 0.74
N GLY A 541 13.23 32.29 1.63
CA GLY A 541 12.46 31.05 1.73
C GLY A 541 12.91 29.92 0.79
N SER A 542 14.01 30.09 0.06
CA SER A 542 14.60 29.01 -0.75
C SER A 542 15.59 28.17 0.06
N ILE A 543 15.85 26.95 -0.40
CA ILE A 543 16.83 26.05 0.19
C ILE A 543 18.03 25.91 -0.74
N LEU A 544 19.24 25.98 -0.19
CA LEU A 544 20.46 25.54 -0.87
C LEU A 544 20.83 24.14 -0.40
N VAL A 545 21.21 23.27 -1.33
CA VAL A 545 21.68 21.91 -1.04
C VAL A 545 22.76 21.49 -2.01
N ASP A 546 23.88 20.98 -1.49
CA ASP A 546 24.94 20.40 -2.29
C ASP A 546 24.61 18.92 -2.55
N ILE A 547 24.47 18.56 -3.83
CA ILE A 547 24.12 17.19 -4.22
C ILE A 547 25.35 16.50 -4.82
N SER A 548 25.74 15.37 -4.23
CA SER A 548 26.80 14.51 -4.75
C SER A 548 26.33 13.07 -4.90
N ARG A 549 26.76 12.40 -5.98
CA ARG A 549 26.46 11.01 -6.29
C ARG A 549 27.74 10.28 -6.64
N THR A 550 27.97 9.11 -6.06
CA THR A 550 29.18 8.33 -6.40
C THR A 550 29.02 7.72 -7.79
N SER A 551 29.96 8.01 -8.70
CA SER A 551 29.91 7.62 -10.12
C SER A 551 30.14 6.13 -10.40
N GLN A 552 30.36 5.29 -9.38
CA GLN A 552 30.29 3.84 -9.52
C GLN A 552 28.83 3.43 -9.63
N ASN A 553 28.21 3.71 -10.78
CA ASN A 553 26.96 3.07 -11.15
C ASN A 553 27.26 1.58 -11.24
N ASP A 554 26.80 0.83 -10.25
CA ASP A 554 26.88 -0.63 -10.22
C ASP A 554 25.79 -1.24 -11.12
N ILE A 555 25.14 -0.39 -11.94
CA ILE A 555 24.01 -0.67 -12.82
C ILE A 555 24.29 -0.25 -14.28
N GLU A 556 23.73 -0.99 -15.24
CA GLU A 556 23.59 -0.68 -16.66
C GLU A 556 22.09 -0.59 -16.98
N LEU A 557 21.62 0.61 -17.36
CA LEU A 557 20.21 0.86 -17.66
C LEU A 557 19.89 0.51 -19.12
N VAL A 558 18.83 -0.25 -19.31
CA VAL A 558 18.18 -0.48 -20.60
C VAL A 558 16.90 0.34 -20.64
N THR A 559 16.88 1.33 -21.53
CA THR A 559 15.73 2.16 -21.84
C THR A 559 15.33 1.97 -23.30
N GLY A 560 14.03 2.10 -23.59
CA GLY A 560 13.50 1.90 -24.94
C GLY A 560 13.74 0.49 -25.48
N ILE A 561 13.87 0.36 -26.80
CA ILE A 561 14.11 -0.92 -27.47
C ILE A 561 15.60 -1.06 -27.77
N GLN A 562 16.21 -2.14 -27.29
CA GLN A 562 17.61 -2.46 -27.55
C GLN A 562 17.78 -3.91 -28.01
N GLU A 563 18.81 -4.15 -28.82
CA GLU A 563 19.18 -5.47 -29.31
C GLU A 563 20.68 -5.70 -29.07
N TRP A 564 21.01 -6.82 -28.42
CA TRP A 564 22.39 -7.24 -28.18
C TRP A 564 22.65 -8.55 -28.93
N THR A 565 23.58 -8.51 -29.88
CA THR A 565 23.91 -9.64 -30.76
C THR A 565 25.33 -10.17 -30.55
N THR A 566 26.06 -9.63 -29.59
CA THR A 566 27.45 -10.02 -29.27
C THR A 566 27.57 -10.48 -27.82
N ASN A 567 28.54 -11.34 -27.55
CA ASN A 567 28.88 -11.75 -26.19
C ASN A 567 29.33 -10.54 -25.35
N ARG A 568 29.01 -10.56 -24.05
CA ARG A 568 29.37 -9.47 -23.13
C ARG A 568 29.77 -10.01 -21.75
N THR A 569 30.75 -9.36 -21.15
CA THR A 569 31.06 -9.49 -19.73
C THR A 569 30.27 -8.44 -18.95
N ILE A 570 29.48 -8.89 -17.99
CA ILE A 570 28.58 -8.04 -17.21
C ILE A 570 29.19 -7.81 -15.83
N THR A 571 29.69 -6.59 -15.61
CA THR A 571 30.31 -6.16 -14.35
C THR A 571 29.35 -5.38 -13.46
N LYS A 572 28.10 -5.18 -13.90
CA LYS A 572 27.07 -4.34 -13.29
C LYS A 572 25.72 -5.06 -13.35
N ASP A 573 24.79 -4.70 -12.49
CA ASP A 573 23.41 -5.17 -12.62
C ASP A 573 22.78 -4.57 -13.88
N ILE A 574 22.07 -5.37 -14.66
CA ILE A 574 21.33 -4.88 -15.83
C ILE A 574 19.91 -4.56 -15.37
N ILE A 575 19.43 -3.37 -15.68
CA ILE A 575 18.10 -2.91 -15.28
C ILE A 575 17.29 -2.52 -16.51
N LEU A 576 16.22 -3.27 -16.78
CA LEU A 576 15.23 -2.93 -17.80
C LEU A 576 14.12 -2.11 -17.14
N LEU A 577 14.05 -0.82 -17.44
CA LEU A 577 13.00 0.08 -16.93
C LEU A 577 11.67 -0.17 -17.64
N GLY A 578 10.55 0.25 -17.02
CA GLY A 578 9.23 0.05 -17.59
C GLY A 578 9.07 0.58 -19.01
N GLY A 579 8.45 -0.22 -19.87
CA GLY A 579 8.34 0.03 -21.32
C GLY A 579 9.59 -0.30 -22.14
N ALA A 580 10.71 -0.69 -21.50
CA ALA A 580 11.91 -1.11 -22.22
C ALA A 580 11.79 -2.55 -22.75
N THR A 581 12.45 -2.81 -23.87
CA THR A 581 12.60 -4.15 -24.44
C THR A 581 14.07 -4.42 -24.71
N LEU A 582 14.63 -5.47 -24.11
CA LEU A 582 15.95 -5.97 -24.46
C LEU A 582 15.81 -7.26 -25.25
N THR A 583 16.35 -7.29 -26.46
CA THR A 583 16.42 -8.50 -27.28
C THR A 583 17.83 -9.06 -27.30
N LEU A 584 18.01 -10.32 -26.91
CA LEU A 584 19.27 -11.05 -27.01
C LEU A 584 19.25 -11.95 -28.25
N GLY A 585 20.15 -11.70 -29.19
CA GLY A 585 20.25 -12.47 -30.43
C GLY A 585 20.71 -13.92 -30.21
N SER A 586 20.38 -14.82 -31.15
CA SER A 586 20.77 -16.23 -31.05
C SER A 586 22.29 -16.41 -30.88
N GLY A 587 22.69 -17.26 -29.93
CA GLY A 587 24.09 -17.56 -29.64
C GLY A 587 24.81 -16.55 -28.74
N VAL A 588 24.15 -15.49 -28.29
CA VAL A 588 24.73 -14.52 -27.35
C VAL A 588 25.02 -15.17 -26.01
N LYS A 589 26.20 -14.86 -25.47
CA LYS A 589 26.63 -15.23 -24.11
C LYS A 589 26.83 -13.99 -23.24
N LEU A 590 26.12 -13.92 -22.13
CA LEU A 590 26.32 -12.90 -21.09
C LEU A 590 27.02 -13.55 -19.87
N GLU A 591 28.17 -12.99 -19.50
CA GLU A 591 29.05 -13.50 -18.43
C GLU A 591 29.08 -12.54 -17.24
N PHE A 592 28.33 -12.86 -16.20
CA PHE A 592 28.12 -12.01 -15.03
C PHE A 592 29.19 -12.20 -13.96
N TYR A 593 29.74 -11.10 -13.46
CA TYR A 593 30.51 -11.11 -12.22
C TYR A 593 29.66 -11.61 -11.04
N GLN A 594 30.31 -12.05 -9.97
CA GLN A 594 29.62 -12.62 -8.80
C GLN A 594 28.52 -11.66 -8.29
N ASN A 595 27.36 -12.23 -7.98
CA ASN A 595 26.14 -11.54 -7.50
C ASN A 595 25.48 -10.56 -8.48
N LYS A 596 26.05 -10.28 -9.67
CA LYS A 596 25.41 -9.40 -10.65
C LYS A 596 24.17 -10.05 -11.26
N LYS A 597 23.13 -9.26 -11.52
CA LYS A 597 21.81 -9.78 -11.92
C LYS A 597 21.18 -8.98 -13.07
N ILE A 598 20.07 -9.50 -13.60
CA ILE A 598 19.15 -8.76 -14.47
C ILE A 598 17.89 -8.44 -13.66
N LYS A 599 17.44 -7.19 -13.67
CA LYS A 599 16.13 -6.77 -13.14
C LYS A 599 15.24 -6.34 -14.30
N ILE A 600 14.03 -6.89 -14.36
CA ILE A 600 12.99 -6.60 -15.35
C ILE A 600 11.83 -5.98 -14.60
N PHE A 601 11.62 -4.68 -14.78
CA PHE A 601 10.54 -3.96 -14.11
C PHE A 601 9.21 -4.07 -14.85
N ASP A 602 8.16 -3.55 -14.22
CA ASP A 602 6.80 -3.65 -14.71
C ASP A 602 6.69 -3.05 -16.12
N ASN A 603 5.93 -3.72 -16.99
CA ASN A 603 5.84 -3.40 -18.42
C ASN A 603 7.16 -3.48 -19.23
N ALA A 604 8.26 -3.99 -18.67
CA ALA A 604 9.49 -4.26 -19.41
C ALA A 604 9.56 -5.71 -19.91
N THR A 605 10.27 -5.94 -21.02
CA THR A 605 10.38 -7.27 -21.64
C THR A 605 11.82 -7.64 -21.95
N LEU A 606 12.28 -8.80 -21.47
CA LEU A 606 13.48 -9.48 -21.97
C LEU A 606 13.07 -10.54 -23.00
N ILE A 607 13.56 -10.39 -24.23
CA ILE A 607 13.32 -11.30 -25.35
C ILE A 607 14.60 -12.07 -25.65
N ILE A 608 14.49 -13.39 -25.74
CA ILE A 608 15.54 -14.26 -26.26
C ILE A 608 15.14 -14.68 -27.67
N GLU A 609 15.90 -14.27 -28.68
CA GLU A 609 15.57 -14.63 -30.06
C GLU A 609 15.60 -16.14 -30.28
N SER A 610 14.63 -16.62 -31.07
CA SER A 610 14.62 -18.00 -31.52
C SER A 610 15.72 -18.23 -32.56
N GLY A 611 16.53 -19.27 -32.37
CA GLY A 611 17.62 -19.58 -33.29
C GLY A 611 18.32 -20.90 -32.95
N ALA A 612 19.24 -21.30 -33.85
CA ALA A 612 19.94 -22.57 -33.78
C ALA A 612 20.87 -22.69 -32.55
N ASN A 613 21.45 -21.56 -32.12
CA ASN A 613 22.34 -21.52 -30.98
C ASN A 613 21.62 -20.95 -29.75
N PRO A 614 21.75 -21.59 -28.58
CA PRO A 614 21.15 -21.09 -27.35
C PRO A 614 21.79 -19.77 -26.93
N VAL A 615 20.99 -18.90 -26.31
CA VAL A 615 21.52 -17.79 -25.51
C VAL A 615 21.95 -18.33 -24.15
N ILE A 616 23.12 -17.91 -23.66
CA ILE A 616 23.70 -18.42 -22.42
C ILE A 616 23.90 -17.27 -21.42
N LEU A 617 23.28 -17.39 -20.25
CA LEU A 617 23.49 -16.51 -19.10
C LEU A 617 24.28 -17.27 -18.03
N THR A 618 25.48 -16.81 -17.71
CA THR A 618 26.43 -17.56 -16.86
C THR A 618 27.24 -16.65 -15.96
N ASN A 619 27.85 -17.21 -14.91
CA ASN A 619 28.89 -16.52 -14.15
C ASN A 619 30.21 -16.41 -14.96
N TYR A 620 30.93 -15.30 -14.78
CA TYR A 620 32.26 -15.05 -15.31
C TYR A 620 33.30 -15.94 -14.62
N ASN A 621 34.12 -16.65 -15.41
CA ASN A 621 35.23 -17.51 -14.97
C ASN A 621 34.87 -18.72 -14.09
N ASN A 622 33.59 -19.12 -13.98
CA ASN A 622 33.15 -20.29 -13.19
C ASN A 622 33.61 -20.29 -11.71
N GLY A 623 34.01 -19.13 -11.17
CA GLY A 623 34.59 -18.98 -9.83
C GLY A 623 33.58 -18.62 -8.74
N GLY A 624 32.32 -18.36 -9.11
CA GLY A 624 31.24 -18.02 -8.20
C GLY A 624 29.85 -18.20 -8.84
N LYS A 625 28.83 -17.57 -8.25
CA LYS A 625 27.46 -17.58 -8.76
C LYS A 625 26.98 -16.15 -9.05
N TRP A 626 26.20 -15.98 -10.11
CA TRP A 626 25.57 -14.70 -10.44
C TRP A 626 24.15 -14.62 -9.85
N GLY A 627 23.57 -13.43 -9.80
CA GLY A 627 22.35 -13.16 -9.03
C GLY A 627 21.04 -13.66 -9.67
N GLY A 628 21.04 -13.96 -10.96
CA GLY A 628 19.84 -14.40 -11.69
C GLY A 628 19.06 -13.31 -12.40
N ILE A 629 17.84 -13.66 -12.81
CA ILE A 629 16.86 -12.73 -13.37
C ILE A 629 15.78 -12.46 -12.32
N GLU A 630 15.48 -11.20 -12.10
CA GLU A 630 14.47 -10.74 -11.18
C GLU A 630 13.38 -9.98 -11.95
N MET A 631 12.13 -10.43 -11.82
CA MET A 631 10.97 -9.88 -12.50
C MET A 631 10.04 -9.24 -11.48
N LEU A 632 9.74 -7.96 -11.68
CA LEU A 632 9.14 -7.07 -10.70
C LEU A 632 7.91 -6.41 -11.32
N GLY A 633 6.74 -6.58 -10.70
CA GLY A 633 5.45 -6.04 -11.17
C GLY A 633 4.70 -6.96 -12.13
N GLU A 634 3.37 -6.76 -12.22
CA GLU A 634 2.38 -7.65 -12.85
C GLU A 634 2.63 -7.90 -14.35
N HIS A 635 3.26 -6.97 -15.06
CA HIS A 635 3.44 -6.98 -16.50
C HIS A 635 4.91 -7.10 -16.95
N SER A 636 5.83 -7.40 -16.03
CA SER A 636 7.21 -7.78 -16.40
C SER A 636 7.22 -9.10 -17.17
N ARG A 637 8.04 -9.21 -18.23
CA ARG A 637 8.01 -10.36 -19.16
C ARG A 637 9.39 -10.91 -19.48
N LEU A 638 9.50 -12.25 -19.47
CA LEU A 638 10.60 -13.00 -20.06
C LEU A 638 10.05 -13.88 -21.19
N LEU A 639 10.40 -13.56 -22.43
CA LEU A 639 10.00 -14.34 -23.60
C LEU A 639 11.22 -15.13 -24.09
N ALA A 640 11.30 -16.40 -23.71
CA ALA A 640 12.43 -17.26 -24.02
C ALA A 640 12.03 -18.54 -24.76
N SER A 641 12.78 -18.91 -25.80
CA SER A 641 12.56 -20.15 -26.57
C SER A 641 13.78 -21.09 -26.62
N ASN A 642 15.00 -20.58 -26.40
CA ASN A 642 16.24 -21.36 -26.40
C ASN A 642 17.29 -20.74 -25.46
N LEU A 643 16.97 -20.71 -24.17
CA LEU A 643 17.77 -20.06 -23.13
C LEU A 643 18.44 -21.10 -22.22
N ILE A 644 19.72 -20.87 -21.91
CA ILE A 644 20.46 -21.60 -20.89
C ILE A 644 20.83 -20.64 -19.75
N ILE A 645 20.35 -20.93 -18.55
CA ILE A 645 20.74 -20.25 -17.30
C ILE A 645 21.65 -21.20 -16.50
N GLN A 646 22.87 -20.75 -16.22
CA GLN A 646 23.83 -21.58 -15.50
C GLN A 646 24.63 -20.81 -14.46
N TYR A 647 25.01 -21.49 -13.38
CA TYR A 647 25.78 -20.92 -12.27
C TYR A 647 25.12 -19.67 -11.62
N ALA A 648 23.80 -19.63 -11.53
CA ALA A 648 23.05 -18.63 -10.78
C ALA A 648 22.84 -19.07 -9.31
N VAL A 649 22.73 -18.10 -8.41
CA VAL A 649 22.27 -18.31 -7.03
C VAL A 649 20.77 -18.64 -7.07
N LYS A 650 19.97 -17.76 -7.67
CA LYS A 650 18.55 -17.98 -8.00
C LYS A 650 18.40 -17.79 -9.49
N CYS A 651 17.77 -18.70 -10.23
CA CYS A 651 17.62 -18.49 -11.69
C CYS A 651 16.62 -17.38 -11.98
N LEU A 652 15.43 -17.48 -11.38
CA LEU A 652 14.30 -16.57 -11.59
C LEU A 652 13.70 -16.15 -10.23
N SER A 653 13.48 -14.86 -10.02
CA SER A 653 12.77 -14.35 -8.84
C SER A 653 11.57 -13.54 -9.30
N PHE A 654 10.42 -13.73 -8.67
CA PHE A 654 9.17 -13.03 -9.00
C PHE A 654 8.70 -12.20 -7.81
N SER A 655 8.20 -11.00 -8.07
CA SER A 655 7.51 -10.15 -7.08
C SER A 655 6.34 -9.43 -7.74
N GLY A 656 5.13 -9.62 -7.22
CA GLY A 656 3.90 -8.95 -7.72
C GLY A 656 3.31 -9.50 -9.03
N LEU A 657 3.73 -10.70 -9.48
CA LEU A 657 3.30 -11.31 -10.75
C LEU A 657 2.10 -12.25 -10.57
N LYS A 658 0.91 -11.91 -11.07
CA LYS A 658 -0.26 -12.80 -11.00
C LYS A 658 -0.09 -14.10 -11.81
N SER A 659 0.65 -14.07 -12.92
CA SER A 659 0.89 -15.25 -13.74
C SER A 659 2.32 -15.33 -14.27
N VAL A 660 2.92 -16.52 -14.17
CA VAL A 660 4.29 -16.80 -14.63
C VAL A 660 4.28 -17.98 -15.59
N LEU A 661 4.81 -17.78 -16.79
CA LEU A 661 5.03 -18.85 -17.78
C LEU A 661 6.53 -19.03 -18.02
N VAL A 662 7.04 -20.22 -17.69
CA VAL A 662 8.43 -20.61 -17.97
C VAL A 662 8.41 -21.78 -18.95
N ASN A 663 8.89 -21.57 -20.17
CA ASN A 663 8.86 -22.60 -21.20
C ASN A 663 10.22 -22.77 -21.89
N SER A 664 10.64 -24.01 -22.13
CA SER A 664 11.78 -24.34 -23.00
C SER A 664 13.12 -23.71 -22.55
N ILE A 665 13.35 -23.64 -21.24
CA ILE A 665 14.61 -23.14 -20.64
C ILE A 665 15.40 -24.32 -20.07
N THR A 666 16.74 -24.26 -20.22
CA THR A 666 17.66 -25.19 -19.56
C THR A 666 18.36 -24.51 -18.39
N PHE A 667 18.29 -25.11 -17.20
CA PHE A 667 18.92 -24.66 -15.97
C PHE A 667 20.06 -25.60 -15.59
N ASN A 668 21.31 -25.12 -15.55
CA ASN A 668 22.49 -25.94 -15.26
C ASN A 668 23.29 -25.44 -14.05
N ASN A 669 23.52 -26.32 -13.06
CA ASN A 669 24.41 -26.06 -11.93
C ASN A 669 24.06 -24.77 -11.16
N ASN A 670 22.79 -24.52 -10.91
CA ASN A 670 22.31 -23.36 -10.15
C ASN A 670 22.02 -23.76 -8.70
N ASP A 671 22.12 -22.81 -7.76
CA ASP A 671 21.84 -23.14 -6.35
C ASP A 671 20.34 -23.33 -6.14
N THR A 672 19.48 -22.53 -6.77
CA THR A 672 18.02 -22.69 -6.74
C THR A 672 17.37 -22.20 -8.03
N PHE A 673 16.28 -22.85 -8.46
CA PHE A 673 15.49 -22.47 -9.62
C PHE A 673 14.80 -21.13 -9.43
N CYS A 674 13.91 -21.01 -8.45
CA CYS A 674 13.14 -19.79 -8.28
C CYS A 674 12.74 -19.45 -6.84
N ASP A 675 12.29 -18.22 -6.68
CA ASP A 675 11.59 -17.67 -5.51
C ASP A 675 10.22 -17.16 -5.97
N LEU A 676 9.14 -17.61 -5.32
CA LEU A 676 7.75 -17.44 -5.79
C LEU A 676 6.94 -16.39 -5.02
N ASN A 677 7.60 -15.48 -4.30
CA ASN A 677 6.92 -14.49 -3.47
C ASN A 677 5.92 -13.64 -4.29
N GLY A 678 4.63 -13.72 -3.96
CA GLY A 678 3.58 -12.93 -4.60
C GLY A 678 3.09 -13.44 -5.95
N ALA A 679 3.49 -14.64 -6.40
CA ALA A 679 2.97 -15.26 -7.62
C ALA A 679 1.84 -16.26 -7.34
N THR A 680 0.74 -16.18 -8.10
CA THR A 680 -0.48 -16.98 -7.85
C THR A 680 -0.72 -18.11 -8.86
N ASN A 681 -0.39 -17.92 -10.15
CA ASN A 681 -0.55 -18.96 -11.18
C ASN A 681 0.75 -19.19 -11.98
N ILE A 682 1.39 -20.34 -11.76
CA ILE A 682 2.72 -20.62 -12.31
C ILE A 682 2.69 -21.87 -13.19
N GLU A 683 3.03 -21.72 -14.47
CA GLU A 683 3.18 -22.83 -15.42
C GLU A 683 4.62 -22.96 -15.91
N ILE A 684 5.20 -24.13 -15.66
CA ILE A 684 6.57 -24.47 -16.04
C ILE A 684 6.52 -25.68 -16.96
N SER A 685 6.93 -25.48 -18.22
CA SER A 685 6.81 -26.53 -19.23
C SER A 685 8.03 -26.70 -20.10
N SER A 686 8.26 -27.93 -20.57
CA SER A 686 9.33 -28.27 -21.52
C SER A 686 10.73 -27.81 -21.11
N CYS A 687 10.97 -27.61 -19.81
CA CYS A 687 12.24 -27.15 -19.26
C CYS A 687 13.14 -28.33 -18.87
N ARG A 688 14.44 -28.06 -18.78
CA ARG A 688 15.44 -29.03 -18.32
C ARG A 688 16.19 -28.50 -17.11
N PHE A 689 16.17 -29.23 -16.02
CA PHE A 689 16.87 -28.91 -14.77
C PHE A 689 18.01 -29.87 -14.58
N ASN A 690 19.25 -29.39 -14.60
CA ASN A 690 20.45 -30.19 -14.36
C ASN A 690 21.18 -29.63 -13.14
N SER A 691 21.30 -30.42 -12.07
CA SER A 691 21.95 -29.99 -10.82
C SER A 691 21.44 -28.63 -10.32
N THR A 692 20.13 -28.44 -10.34
CA THR A 692 19.46 -27.20 -9.91
C THR A 692 18.40 -27.53 -8.89
N LYS A 693 18.52 -27.02 -7.66
CA LYS A 693 17.52 -27.25 -6.60
C LYS A 693 16.22 -26.51 -6.94
N ILE A 694 15.07 -27.10 -6.62
CA ILE A 694 13.78 -26.44 -6.62
C ILE A 694 13.32 -26.43 -5.17
N ASP A 695 13.33 -25.26 -4.55
CA ASP A 695 12.97 -25.09 -3.14
C ASP A 695 11.82 -24.09 -3.05
N LEU A 696 10.61 -24.61 -2.87
CA LEU A 696 9.40 -23.82 -2.73
C LEU A 696 9.05 -23.83 -1.23
N GLY A 697 9.46 -22.78 -0.52
CA GLY A 697 9.42 -22.68 0.95
C GLY A 697 8.00 -22.73 1.58
N TYR A 698 7.90 -22.43 2.88
CA TYR A 698 6.63 -22.36 3.61
C TYR A 698 5.79 -21.18 3.10
N TYR A 699 4.83 -21.46 2.23
CA TYR A 699 3.81 -20.47 1.85
C TYR A 699 2.51 -20.82 2.57
N ASN A 700 2.08 -19.94 3.48
CA ASN A 700 0.80 -20.07 4.21
C ASN A 700 -0.41 -19.61 3.36
N ASN A 701 -0.21 -19.41 2.06
CA ASN A 701 -1.20 -18.80 1.19
C ASN A 701 -1.92 -19.89 0.39
N SER A 702 -3.18 -20.17 0.75
CA SER A 702 -4.03 -21.22 0.19
C SER A 702 -4.46 -21.01 -1.28
N SER A 703 -3.85 -20.04 -1.99
CA SER A 703 -4.30 -19.55 -3.30
C SER A 703 -3.26 -19.67 -4.42
N ILE A 704 -2.14 -20.35 -4.19
CA ILE A 704 -1.10 -20.56 -5.22
C ILE A 704 -1.36 -21.86 -5.98
N SER A 705 -1.41 -21.79 -7.31
CA SER A 705 -1.47 -22.93 -8.22
C SER A 705 -0.18 -23.06 -9.02
N ILE A 706 0.46 -24.24 -8.96
CA ILE A 706 1.72 -24.50 -9.67
C ILE A 706 1.61 -25.75 -10.53
N LYS A 707 1.91 -25.61 -11.82
CA LYS A 707 1.86 -26.70 -12.79
C LYS A 707 3.20 -26.90 -13.48
N PHE A 708 3.72 -28.12 -13.40
CA PHE A 708 4.91 -28.58 -14.11
C PHE A 708 4.53 -29.60 -15.16
N SER A 709 4.82 -29.33 -16.44
CA SER A 709 4.53 -30.27 -17.53
C SER A 709 5.66 -30.52 -18.53
N ASN A 710 5.87 -31.78 -18.92
CA ASN A 710 6.87 -32.17 -19.93
C ASN A 710 8.32 -31.73 -19.60
N ASN A 711 8.66 -31.59 -18.33
CA ASN A 711 10.02 -31.18 -17.91
C ASN A 711 10.93 -32.38 -17.68
N VAL A 712 12.25 -32.15 -17.73
CA VAL A 712 13.29 -33.14 -17.39
C VAL A 712 14.11 -32.64 -16.20
N PHE A 713 14.21 -33.46 -15.16
CA PHE A 713 14.98 -33.17 -13.95
C PHE A 713 16.12 -34.18 -13.80
N LEU A 714 17.35 -33.72 -13.98
CA LEU A 714 18.57 -34.49 -13.78
C LEU A 714 19.31 -33.96 -12.56
N PHE A 715 19.65 -34.84 -11.62
CA PHE A 715 20.48 -34.49 -10.45
C PHE A 715 19.93 -33.32 -9.62
N SER A 716 18.62 -33.10 -9.69
CA SER A 716 17.94 -31.93 -9.15
C SER A 716 16.98 -32.36 -8.05
N SER A 717 17.03 -31.70 -6.89
CA SER A 717 16.14 -31.98 -5.77
C SER A 717 14.97 -31.02 -5.75
N ILE A 718 13.80 -31.51 -5.31
CA ILE A 718 12.58 -30.72 -5.13
C ILE A 718 12.15 -30.79 -3.67
N SER A 719 12.11 -29.66 -2.98
CA SER A 719 11.54 -29.52 -1.64
C SER A 719 10.34 -28.57 -1.67
N MET A 720 9.24 -28.99 -1.03
CA MET A 720 7.99 -28.23 -0.96
C MET A 720 7.41 -28.33 0.46
N LEU A 721 6.92 -27.21 0.99
CA LEU A 721 6.26 -27.11 2.30
C LEU A 721 5.03 -26.16 2.20
N GLY A 722 3.89 -26.47 2.80
CA GLY A 722 2.68 -25.59 2.81
C GLY A 722 1.36 -26.30 2.46
N GLN A 723 0.28 -25.55 2.23
CA GLN A 723 -0.98 -26.01 1.60
C GLN A 723 -1.09 -25.32 0.23
N ILE A 724 -0.63 -25.98 -0.83
CA ILE A 724 -0.52 -25.44 -2.20
C ILE A 724 -1.15 -26.46 -3.16
N ASP A 725 -1.98 -26.01 -4.11
CA ASP A 725 -2.51 -26.86 -5.18
C ASP A 725 -1.46 -27.00 -6.28
N PHE A 726 -1.08 -28.24 -6.61
CA PHE A 726 0.04 -28.48 -7.51
C PHE A 726 -0.17 -29.69 -8.46
N ASP A 727 0.30 -29.54 -9.72
CA ASP A 727 0.18 -30.52 -10.80
C ASP A 727 1.53 -30.91 -11.44
N PHE A 728 1.88 -32.21 -11.48
CA PHE A 728 3.01 -32.78 -12.26
C PHE A 728 2.45 -33.63 -13.39
N ILE A 729 2.65 -33.23 -14.65
CA ILE A 729 2.13 -33.96 -15.81
C ILE A 729 3.27 -34.27 -16.81
N ASN A 730 3.50 -35.54 -17.15
CA ASN A 730 4.48 -35.98 -18.16
C ASN A 730 5.94 -35.56 -17.90
N ASN A 731 6.39 -35.43 -16.66
CA ASN A 731 7.77 -35.07 -16.34
C ASN A 731 8.69 -36.30 -16.19
N ASP A 732 10.00 -36.11 -16.39
CA ASP A 732 11.04 -37.14 -16.28
C ASP A 732 12.06 -36.77 -15.19
N PHE A 733 12.04 -37.49 -14.07
CA PHE A 733 12.92 -37.31 -12.92
C PHE A 733 13.99 -38.39 -12.88
N ARG A 734 15.28 -38.00 -12.92
CA ARG A 734 16.42 -38.92 -12.88
C ARG A 734 17.51 -38.47 -11.94
N THR A 735 17.88 -39.34 -11.02
CA THR A 735 18.93 -39.07 -10.03
C THR A 735 19.98 -40.20 -10.02
N PRO A 736 21.22 -39.93 -9.55
CA PRO A 736 22.25 -40.93 -9.49
C PRO A 736 21.99 -41.91 -8.34
N TYR A 737 22.44 -43.15 -8.54
CA TYR A 737 22.36 -44.21 -7.54
C TYR A 737 23.04 -43.79 -6.22
N GLY A 738 22.35 -43.89 -5.08
CA GLY A 738 22.90 -43.64 -3.75
C GLY A 738 22.69 -42.23 -3.17
N THR A 739 22.11 -41.30 -3.92
CA THR A 739 21.67 -39.99 -3.41
C THR A 739 20.14 -39.91 -3.44
N PRO A 740 19.45 -40.28 -2.35
CA PRO A 740 18.00 -40.19 -2.31
C PRO A 740 17.56 -38.75 -2.44
N THR A 741 16.75 -38.49 -3.46
CA THR A 741 16.07 -37.20 -3.66
C THR A 741 14.66 -37.41 -3.15
N SER A 742 14.33 -36.78 -2.03
CA SER A 742 13.01 -36.92 -1.42
C SER A 742 12.07 -35.88 -2.01
N PHE A 743 11.01 -36.35 -2.66
CA PHE A 743 9.86 -35.52 -3.01
C PHE A 743 8.93 -35.48 -1.81
N LYS A 744 8.66 -34.30 -1.25
CA LYS A 744 7.66 -34.12 -0.20
C LYS A 744 6.45 -33.41 -0.79
N PHE A 745 5.31 -34.08 -0.79
CA PHE A 745 4.06 -33.47 -1.25
C PHE A 745 3.29 -32.84 -0.07
N PRO A 746 2.84 -31.59 -0.19
CA PRO A 746 1.91 -30.96 0.75
C PRO A 746 0.50 -31.58 0.66
N GLY A 747 -0.31 -31.42 1.71
CA GLY A 747 -1.74 -31.80 1.66
C GLY A 747 -2.55 -30.85 0.75
N GLY A 748 -3.38 -31.39 -0.14
CA GLY A 748 -4.17 -30.63 -1.15
C GLY A 748 -4.79 -31.53 -2.25
N ASN A 749 -5.49 -30.93 -3.23
CA ASN A 749 -6.07 -31.63 -4.40
C ASN A 749 -5.05 -31.69 -5.57
N ASN A 750 -3.97 -32.44 -5.40
CA ASN A 750 -2.88 -32.50 -6.38
C ASN A 750 -3.11 -33.51 -7.51
N ILE A 751 -2.66 -33.18 -8.74
CA ILE A 751 -2.66 -34.12 -9.89
C ILE A 751 -1.23 -34.53 -10.25
N ILE A 752 -0.90 -35.81 -10.06
CA ILE A 752 0.39 -36.37 -10.49
C ILE A 752 0.10 -37.40 -11.59
N LYS A 753 0.41 -37.07 -12.84
CA LYS A 753 0.01 -37.88 -14.01
C LYS A 753 1.14 -38.13 -14.99
N ASN A 754 1.33 -39.39 -15.40
CA ASN A 754 2.22 -39.82 -16.48
C ASN A 754 3.71 -39.44 -16.31
N ASN A 755 4.18 -39.28 -15.07
CA ASN A 755 5.59 -38.95 -14.82
C ASN A 755 6.48 -40.21 -14.80
N ILE A 756 7.78 -40.03 -15.01
CA ILE A 756 8.85 -41.04 -14.90
C ILE A 756 9.72 -40.68 -13.70
N PHE A 757 9.93 -41.63 -12.78
CA PHE A 757 10.79 -41.45 -11.61
C PHE A 757 11.88 -42.52 -11.59
N LEU A 758 13.15 -42.12 -11.72
CA LEU A 758 14.30 -43.02 -11.71
C LEU A 758 15.26 -42.62 -10.57
N ASN A 759 15.50 -43.56 -9.65
CA ASN A 759 16.30 -43.46 -8.41
C ASN A 759 15.80 -42.39 -7.40
N SER A 760 14.48 -42.17 -7.36
CA SER A 760 13.84 -41.11 -6.59
C SER A 760 13.04 -41.64 -5.40
N ASP A 761 13.12 -40.98 -4.24
CA ASP A 761 12.32 -41.31 -3.06
C ASP A 761 11.09 -40.41 -2.98
N ILE A 762 9.89 -40.98 -2.88
CA ILE A 762 8.66 -40.21 -2.72
C ILE A 762 8.17 -40.32 -1.26
N LEU A 763 8.05 -39.18 -0.58
CA LEU A 763 7.58 -39.06 0.81
C LEU A 763 6.30 -38.22 0.86
N ASN A 764 5.26 -38.69 1.55
CA ASN A 764 4.04 -37.90 1.78
C ASN A 764 3.91 -37.55 3.27
N THR A 765 3.49 -36.32 3.59
CA THR A 765 3.38 -35.82 4.97
C THR A 765 1.95 -35.67 5.48
N SER A 766 0.92 -35.74 4.62
CA SER A 766 -0.49 -35.79 5.06
C SER A 766 -1.43 -36.37 3.98
N LEU A 767 -2.45 -37.15 4.41
CA LEU A 767 -3.47 -37.76 3.55
C LEU A 767 -4.41 -36.69 2.96
N GLY A 768 -4.20 -36.31 1.69
CA GLY A 768 -5.14 -35.52 0.89
C GLY A 768 -5.69 -36.31 -0.31
N ASN A 769 -6.73 -35.81 -0.98
CA ASN A 769 -7.43 -36.44 -2.12
C ASN A 769 -6.63 -36.35 -3.46
N SER A 770 -5.35 -36.70 -3.46
CA SER A 770 -4.51 -36.62 -4.66
C SER A 770 -4.76 -37.79 -5.63
N ILE A 771 -4.81 -37.52 -6.95
CA ILE A 771 -4.86 -38.56 -7.99
C ILE A 771 -3.44 -38.81 -8.50
N ILE A 772 -2.92 -40.03 -8.34
CA ILE A 772 -1.55 -40.40 -8.71
C ILE A 772 -1.53 -41.49 -9.78
N THR A 773 -1.02 -41.17 -10.97
CA THR A 773 -0.76 -42.09 -12.10
C THR A 773 0.66 -41.87 -12.63
N TYR A 774 1.47 -42.92 -12.80
CA TYR A 774 2.88 -42.81 -13.21
C TYR A 774 3.30 -43.97 -14.13
N ASN A 775 4.37 -43.75 -14.91
CA ASN A 775 4.83 -44.69 -15.94
C ASN A 775 5.98 -45.61 -15.50
N CYS A 776 6.85 -45.18 -14.56
CA CYS A 776 7.97 -45.99 -14.07
C CYS A 776 8.52 -45.44 -12.74
N VAL A 777 8.78 -46.30 -11.74
CA VAL A 777 9.45 -45.98 -10.46
C VAL A 777 10.54 -47.02 -10.20
N TYR A 778 11.77 -46.59 -9.91
CA TYR A 778 12.88 -47.49 -9.56
C TYR A 778 13.79 -46.83 -8.51
N PRO A 779 14.18 -47.49 -7.39
CA PRO A 779 13.69 -48.80 -6.95
C PRO A 779 12.21 -48.76 -6.56
N ALA A 780 11.57 -49.93 -6.43
CA ALA A 780 10.15 -50.03 -6.13
C ALA A 780 9.78 -49.31 -4.80
N PRO A 781 8.63 -48.62 -4.73
CA PRO A 781 8.23 -47.85 -3.54
C PRO A 781 8.09 -48.75 -2.30
N SER A 782 8.33 -48.18 -1.11
CA SER A 782 8.11 -48.89 0.17
C SER A 782 6.63 -49.24 0.37
N SER A 783 6.34 -50.24 1.21
CA SER A 783 4.98 -50.79 1.40
C SER A 783 3.93 -49.76 1.84
N THR A 784 4.33 -48.66 2.48
CA THR A 784 3.43 -47.56 2.91
C THR A 784 3.05 -46.62 1.76
N VAL A 785 3.89 -46.52 0.73
CA VAL A 785 3.63 -45.69 -0.47
C VAL A 785 2.83 -46.51 -1.50
N ALA A 786 3.06 -47.83 -1.55
CA ALA A 786 2.37 -48.76 -2.43
C ALA A 786 0.82 -48.74 -2.29
N THR A 787 0.30 -48.46 -1.09
CA THR A 787 -1.14 -48.40 -0.78
C THR A 787 -1.85 -47.14 -1.28
N LEU A 788 -1.12 -46.13 -1.75
CA LEU A 788 -1.67 -44.89 -2.31
C LEU A 788 -1.98 -44.99 -3.81
N PHE A 789 -1.70 -46.12 -4.44
CA PHE A 789 -1.85 -46.33 -5.88
C PHE A 789 -3.08 -47.22 -6.17
N SER A 790 -4.26 -46.62 -6.26
CA SER A 790 -5.42 -47.31 -6.86
C SER A 790 -5.40 -47.11 -8.38
N SER A 791 -5.79 -48.18 -9.08
CA SER A 791 -5.97 -48.30 -10.54
C SER A 791 -6.50 -47.07 -11.27
#